data_AF-A0A7S0VEL9-F1
#
_entry.id   AF-A0A7S0VEL9-F1
#
_cell.length_a   1.000
_cell.length_b   1.000
_cell.length_c   1.000
_cell.angle_alpha   90.00
_cell.angle_beta   90.00
_cell.angle_gamma   90.00
#
_symmetry.space_group_name_H-M   'P 1'
#
loop_
_entity.id
_entity.type
_entity.pdbx_description
1 polymer ?
#
loop_
_entity_poly.entity_id
_entity_poly.type
_entity_poly.pdbx_seq_one_letter_code
_entity_poly.pdbx_strand_id
1 'polypeptide(L)'
;FSDYVDLFLGPKDSGPPRLYERVGDRWEFCVAASEGQFQQVSFVNAICTSNGGTHVNYLVDQVTKFVAGRLNKKHKNANIKPGMVKSHMWIFINCYIENPKFDTQTKERLNLGTMKFGSTCEIPDTFLEKLYKMGVLDSVLGLAEFKNQKELKKGDGVKRSRLTGIPKLDDANDAGGRNSSQCTLILTEGDSAKTLAISGLGVVGRNQYGVFPLRGKLLNVRDANASMVSKNAEIQSIKQILGLQYGKVYEDTRSLRYGHLMIMTDQDHDGSHIKGLIMNYLHTFYPSLLKLPGFLLEFVTPIVKARKGKQTLVFFTMPEYDAWKEQLGEAARGWDVRYYKGLGTSTSEEAKQYFGDIPRHRKTFVWHGDPDGEAIEMAFSKKRVDDRKTWLSRFEPGTFLDHSVDRISYADFINKEMVLFSRADLERSIPSMLDGLKPGQRKILFCCFKRNLKKDIKVAQLAASVAEHSAYHHGETSLASTIVGLAQDFVGSNNINLLHPSGMFGTRLQGGKDAASARYIYTRLSSLTRFLFHEDDDVLLAYLNEEGQFIEPEWYLPILPMVLVNGADGIGTGWSTSIPNFNPRDIVDNIKRLMAGEPQQPMHPWYRGFRGRMVELPTKDVGKESRAYVCTGTAHVTEENRVEITELPVRRWTQDYKEWLESLVKPDNKNEKPLVVDYSEHHSDTNVHFDVVVVPERMPEVLEATVETKFKLANKINTSNMMLFDAKGIIKHFPTPEHIIEDFFPLRLEYYERRRQALLKAVRAKYQRILNCARFIQFVVDGKLTVNRRKKAEIEVDLERFGFDRLSKTVGGPAGKGGSGAGAGGRYSGEEEEKEEEGEADDSSALAATSKGGKGAGGSKHSTNGGLSYDYLLSMSIYSLTEEKIAALERDAEEMLKQVAALEKTSAPVMWEKDLDNFLAAYHQWEEGEEAKVADTMRSQMAARGKSKAVTKKAAASSSRATASTLVGLPGKVKSSSSSTSYASVVAGGAQPAVVKAVAVKSNGGRKGKGDGGGGGGGGRKKASKSKKSMEDDGSSGDEEFDEVDLDDDDVDDDNDNDDDNDD
;
A
#
# COMPACT_ATOMS: atom_id res chain seq x y z
N PHE A 1 18.92 -24.18 -54.19
CA PHE A 1 17.46 -24.28 -53.93
C PHE A 1 16.64 -23.11 -54.47
N SER A 2 17.18 -21.89 -54.69
CA SER A 2 16.41 -20.70 -55.16
C SER A 2 15.47 -20.97 -56.33
N ASP A 3 15.96 -21.59 -57.41
CA ASP A 3 15.21 -21.71 -58.67
C ASP A 3 13.94 -22.57 -58.51
N TYR A 4 13.93 -23.49 -57.53
CA TYR A 4 12.76 -24.26 -57.14
C TYR A 4 11.72 -23.40 -56.38
N VAL A 5 12.16 -22.46 -55.54
CA VAL A 5 11.26 -21.51 -54.86
C VAL A 5 10.61 -20.56 -55.87
N ASP A 6 11.36 -20.16 -56.89
CA ASP A 6 10.88 -19.30 -57.97
C ASP A 6 9.80 -20.00 -58.85
N LEU A 7 9.62 -21.33 -58.76
CA LEU A 7 8.47 -22.05 -59.34
C LEU A 7 7.15 -21.84 -58.57
N PHE A 8 7.21 -21.58 -57.27
CA PHE A 8 6.02 -21.34 -56.42
C PHE A 8 5.64 -19.86 -56.39
N LEU A 9 6.65 -18.99 -56.43
CA LEU A 9 6.49 -17.54 -56.28
C LEU A 9 6.60 -16.79 -57.62
N GLY A 10 6.81 -17.48 -58.74
CA GLY A 10 7.05 -16.86 -60.05
C GLY A 10 8.37 -16.07 -60.11
N PRO A 11 8.63 -15.30 -61.19
CA PRO A 11 9.83 -14.47 -61.32
C PRO A 11 9.99 -13.46 -60.17
N LYS A 12 11.24 -13.07 -59.88
CA LYS A 12 11.56 -12.17 -58.75
C LYS A 12 11.03 -10.74 -58.95
N ASP A 13 10.82 -10.32 -60.20
CA ASP A 13 10.36 -8.97 -60.56
C ASP A 13 8.82 -8.84 -60.61
N SER A 14 8.08 -9.95 -60.53
CA SER A 14 6.61 -9.96 -60.65
C SER A 14 5.87 -10.76 -59.57
N GLY A 15 6.57 -11.60 -58.81
CA GLY A 15 6.01 -12.34 -57.68
C GLY A 15 6.10 -11.61 -56.34
N PRO A 16 5.64 -12.24 -55.24
CA PRO A 16 5.67 -11.61 -53.91
C PRO A 16 7.10 -11.32 -53.43
N PRO A 17 7.28 -10.25 -52.62
CA PRO A 17 8.56 -9.93 -52.00
C PRO A 17 9.13 -11.12 -51.23
N ARG A 18 10.40 -11.45 -51.50
CA ARG A 18 11.10 -12.60 -50.94
C ARG A 18 12.57 -12.31 -50.66
N LEU A 19 13.13 -12.99 -49.66
CA LEU A 19 14.56 -13.01 -49.37
C LEU A 19 15.04 -14.46 -49.23
N TYR A 20 16.09 -14.80 -49.98
CA TYR A 20 16.77 -16.09 -49.96
C TYR A 20 18.10 -15.96 -49.20
N GLU A 21 18.45 -16.96 -48.39
CA GLU A 21 19.72 -17.03 -47.67
C GLU A 21 20.22 -18.48 -47.61
N ARG A 22 21.55 -18.66 -47.57
CA ARG A 22 22.18 -19.97 -47.32
C ARG A 22 23.15 -19.83 -46.15
N VAL A 23 22.90 -20.62 -45.10
CA VAL A 23 23.68 -20.60 -43.86
C VAL A 23 24.51 -21.88 -43.80
N GLY A 24 25.76 -21.76 -44.23
CA GLY A 24 26.68 -22.89 -44.39
C GLY A 24 26.22 -23.90 -45.46
N ASP A 25 26.59 -25.17 -45.28
CA ASP A 25 26.32 -26.22 -46.27
C ASP A 25 25.07 -27.06 -45.98
N ARG A 26 24.53 -26.99 -44.75
CA ARG A 26 23.37 -27.80 -44.33
C ARG A 26 22.03 -27.06 -44.33
N TRP A 27 21.98 -25.75 -44.62
CA TRP A 27 20.73 -24.96 -44.58
C TRP A 27 20.62 -23.93 -45.71
N GLU A 28 19.57 -24.04 -46.51
CA GLU A 28 19.09 -23.01 -47.44
C GLU A 28 17.64 -22.66 -47.10
N PHE A 29 17.27 -21.38 -47.08
CA PHE A 29 15.88 -20.99 -46.87
C PHE A 29 15.48 -19.73 -47.65
N CYS A 30 14.19 -19.59 -47.91
CA CYS A 30 13.59 -18.38 -48.44
C CYS A 30 12.40 -17.97 -47.58
N VAL A 31 12.27 -16.68 -47.29
CA VAL A 31 11.12 -16.10 -46.60
C VAL A 31 10.43 -15.13 -47.55
N ALA A 32 9.13 -15.31 -47.76
CA ALA A 32 8.30 -14.45 -48.59
C ALA A 32 7.04 -13.98 -47.83
N ALA A 33 6.40 -12.94 -48.35
CA ALA A 33 5.08 -12.51 -47.89
C ALA A 33 4.02 -13.61 -48.14
N SER A 34 3.02 -13.71 -47.27
CA SER A 34 1.79 -14.48 -47.54
C SER A 34 0.53 -13.70 -47.19
N GLU A 35 -0.58 -14.05 -47.83
CA GLU A 35 -1.89 -13.40 -47.70
C GLU A 35 -2.63 -13.82 -46.42
N GLY A 36 -1.99 -13.63 -45.26
CA GLY A 36 -2.62 -13.83 -43.94
C GLY A 36 -2.78 -15.27 -43.46
N GLN A 37 -2.31 -16.26 -44.22
CA GLN A 37 -2.10 -17.64 -43.75
C GLN A 37 -0.62 -18.04 -43.74
N PHE A 38 -0.18 -18.74 -42.69
CA PHE A 38 1.17 -19.30 -42.63
C PHE A 38 1.31 -20.44 -43.64
N GLN A 39 2.27 -20.33 -44.55
CA GLN A 39 2.54 -21.33 -45.57
C GLN A 39 3.98 -21.83 -45.45
N GLN A 40 4.20 -23.12 -45.71
CA GLN A 40 5.52 -23.73 -45.56
C GLN A 40 5.76 -24.80 -46.63
N VAL A 41 6.97 -24.82 -47.19
CA VAL A 41 7.45 -25.88 -48.09
C VAL A 41 8.84 -26.26 -47.61
N SER A 42 8.99 -27.43 -46.97
CA SER A 42 10.25 -27.82 -46.36
C SER A 42 10.73 -29.22 -46.74
N PHE A 43 12.05 -29.35 -46.83
CA PHE A 43 12.75 -30.59 -47.14
C PHE A 43 13.79 -30.91 -46.07
N VAL A 44 13.84 -32.17 -45.66
CA VAL A 44 14.84 -32.74 -44.75
C VAL A 44 15.54 -33.89 -45.46
N ASN A 45 16.82 -33.76 -45.81
CA ASN A 45 17.56 -34.76 -46.58
C ASN A 45 16.81 -35.17 -47.87
N ALA A 46 16.32 -34.17 -48.62
CA ALA A 46 15.44 -34.31 -49.80
C ALA A 46 14.06 -34.97 -49.57
N ILE A 47 13.68 -35.31 -48.33
CA ILE A 47 12.33 -35.78 -47.98
C ILE A 47 11.41 -34.57 -47.79
N CYS A 48 10.28 -34.52 -48.49
CA CYS A 48 9.27 -33.46 -48.35
C CYS A 48 8.55 -33.57 -47.00
N THR A 49 8.78 -32.61 -46.11
CA THR A 49 8.07 -32.48 -44.83
C THR A 49 6.86 -31.56 -45.01
N SER A 50 5.82 -32.06 -45.67
CA SER A 50 4.56 -31.34 -45.95
C SER A 50 3.84 -30.83 -44.69
N ASN A 51 3.94 -31.57 -43.58
CA ASN A 51 3.41 -31.20 -42.26
C ASN A 51 4.46 -30.50 -41.36
N GLY A 52 5.62 -30.15 -41.94
CA GLY A 52 6.65 -29.32 -41.33
C GLY A 52 7.34 -29.97 -40.13
N GLY A 53 7.38 -29.27 -39.00
CA GLY A 53 7.88 -29.83 -37.73
C GLY A 53 8.93 -28.97 -37.05
N THR A 54 9.86 -29.65 -36.36
CA THR A 54 10.88 -29.06 -35.48
C THR A 54 11.85 -28.12 -36.19
N HIS A 55 12.31 -28.46 -37.40
CA HIS A 55 13.17 -27.60 -38.23
C HIS A 55 12.44 -26.35 -38.73
N VAL A 56 11.18 -26.47 -39.15
CA VAL A 56 10.35 -25.33 -39.56
C VAL A 56 10.15 -24.37 -38.40
N ASN A 57 9.75 -24.88 -37.23
CA ASN A 57 9.56 -24.05 -36.05
C ASN A 57 10.88 -23.39 -35.60
N TYR A 58 12.03 -24.05 -35.71
CA TYR A 58 13.34 -23.47 -35.33
C TYR A 58 13.70 -22.19 -36.10
N LEU A 59 13.43 -22.12 -37.41
CA LEU A 59 13.65 -20.89 -38.20
C LEU A 59 12.51 -19.88 -38.03
N VAL A 60 11.25 -20.35 -38.04
CA VAL A 60 10.08 -19.48 -37.87
C VAL A 60 10.09 -18.75 -36.53
N ASP A 61 10.52 -19.42 -35.44
CA ASP A 61 10.61 -18.80 -34.13
C ASP A 61 11.67 -17.69 -34.07
N GLN A 62 12.82 -17.85 -34.73
CA GLN A 62 13.85 -16.80 -34.81
C GLN A 62 13.30 -15.54 -35.49
N VAL A 63 12.76 -15.70 -36.71
CA VAL A 63 12.17 -14.61 -37.49
C VAL A 63 11.05 -13.91 -36.70
N THR A 64 10.08 -14.68 -36.21
CA THR A 64 8.87 -14.12 -35.61
C THR A 64 9.12 -13.49 -34.24
N LYS A 65 10.11 -13.97 -33.46
CA LYS A 65 10.56 -13.31 -32.22
C LYS A 65 11.29 -12.00 -32.51
N PHE A 66 12.22 -11.98 -33.47
CA PHE A 66 12.93 -10.75 -33.86
C PHE A 66 11.94 -9.69 -34.36
N VAL A 67 11.11 -10.03 -35.34
CA VAL A 67 10.15 -9.11 -35.97
C VAL A 67 9.11 -8.61 -34.97
N ALA A 68 8.52 -9.48 -34.14
CA ALA A 68 7.57 -9.03 -33.12
C ALA A 68 8.26 -8.15 -32.05
N GLY A 69 9.50 -8.46 -31.65
CA GLY A 69 10.29 -7.62 -30.75
C GLY A 69 10.57 -6.24 -31.34
N ARG A 70 10.99 -6.18 -32.61
CA ARG A 70 11.28 -4.93 -33.34
C ARG A 70 10.03 -4.07 -33.51
N LEU A 71 8.92 -4.68 -33.93
CA LEU A 71 7.63 -4.00 -34.09
C LEU A 71 7.07 -3.49 -32.77
N ASN A 72 7.06 -4.29 -31.68
CA ASN A 72 6.61 -3.81 -30.37
C ASN A 72 7.54 -2.73 -29.78
N LYS A 73 8.84 -2.73 -30.12
CA LYS A 73 9.76 -1.65 -29.70
C LYS A 73 9.41 -0.30 -30.35
N LYS A 74 8.92 -0.31 -31.60
CA LYS A 74 8.49 0.87 -32.37
C LYS A 74 7.02 1.26 -32.08
N HIS A 75 6.10 0.30 -32.10
CA HIS A 75 4.65 0.45 -31.94
C HIS A 75 4.17 -0.25 -30.65
N LYS A 76 4.56 0.27 -29.48
CA LYS A 76 4.32 -0.35 -28.16
C LYS A 76 2.86 -0.71 -27.86
N ASN A 77 1.89 0.01 -28.44
CA ASN A 77 0.46 -0.19 -28.21
C ASN A 77 -0.15 -1.29 -29.11
N ALA A 78 0.60 -1.79 -30.12
CA ALA A 78 0.10 -2.79 -31.08
C ALA A 78 0.06 -4.24 -30.53
N ASN A 79 0.86 -4.55 -29.49
CA ASN A 79 0.87 -5.86 -28.80
C ASN A 79 1.00 -7.06 -29.75
N ILE A 80 1.91 -6.95 -30.73
CA ILE A 80 2.06 -7.92 -31.82
C ILE A 80 2.71 -9.19 -31.29
N LYS A 81 1.99 -10.31 -31.32
CA LYS A 81 2.50 -11.62 -30.89
C LYS A 81 3.25 -12.30 -32.05
N PRO A 82 4.30 -13.12 -31.80
CA PRO A 82 5.01 -13.86 -32.85
C PRO A 82 4.09 -14.67 -33.78
N GLY A 83 3.00 -15.24 -33.26
CA GLY A 83 1.98 -15.93 -34.06
C GLY A 83 1.27 -15.05 -35.09
N MET A 84 1.12 -13.74 -34.86
CA MET A 84 0.56 -12.80 -35.85
C MET A 84 1.51 -12.55 -37.01
N VAL A 85 2.83 -12.53 -36.73
CA VAL A 85 3.87 -12.47 -37.76
C VAL A 85 3.91 -13.78 -38.54
N LYS A 86 3.84 -14.93 -37.85
CA LYS A 86 3.80 -16.26 -38.47
C LYS A 86 2.70 -16.37 -39.54
N SER A 87 1.50 -15.83 -39.26
CA SER A 87 0.39 -15.85 -40.21
C SER A 87 0.64 -15.11 -41.54
N HIS A 88 1.60 -14.20 -41.64
CA HIS A 88 1.84 -13.40 -42.87
C HIS A 88 3.13 -13.82 -43.59
N MET A 89 3.62 -15.04 -43.31
CA MET A 89 4.89 -15.54 -43.78
C MET A 89 4.72 -16.84 -44.55
N TRP A 90 5.29 -16.89 -45.76
CA TRP A 90 5.58 -18.12 -46.47
C TRP A 90 7.06 -18.46 -46.27
N ILE A 91 7.37 -19.66 -45.77
CA ILE A 91 8.76 -20.10 -45.57
C ILE A 91 9.09 -21.35 -46.40
N PHE A 92 10.19 -21.29 -47.14
CA PHE A 92 10.77 -22.39 -47.90
C PHE A 92 12.06 -22.82 -47.20
N ILE A 93 12.26 -24.12 -46.96
CA ILE A 93 13.43 -24.62 -46.23
C ILE A 93 13.97 -25.87 -46.94
N ASN A 94 15.27 -25.90 -47.21
CA ASN A 94 16.01 -27.10 -47.61
C ASN A 94 17.12 -27.32 -46.58
N CYS A 95 17.07 -28.42 -45.83
CA CYS A 95 18.03 -28.67 -44.77
C CYS A 95 18.52 -30.11 -44.70
N TYR A 96 19.76 -30.28 -44.25
CA TYR A 96 20.40 -31.57 -44.06
C TYR A 96 20.56 -31.86 -42.57
N ILE A 97 19.76 -32.82 -42.09
CA ILE A 97 19.61 -33.15 -40.66
C ILE A 97 20.26 -34.50 -40.41
N GLU A 98 21.06 -34.58 -39.36
CA GLU A 98 21.74 -35.82 -38.97
C GLU A 98 20.79 -36.77 -38.24
N ASN A 99 20.72 -38.03 -38.69
CA ASN A 99 19.87 -39.08 -38.12
C ASN A 99 18.41 -38.63 -37.82
N PRO A 100 17.68 -38.11 -38.84
CA PRO A 100 16.38 -37.46 -38.64
C PRO A 100 15.32 -38.42 -38.12
N LYS A 101 14.51 -37.95 -37.17
CA LYS A 101 13.35 -38.68 -36.64
C LYS A 101 12.05 -37.97 -37.00
N PHE A 102 11.04 -38.73 -37.37
CA PHE A 102 9.75 -38.25 -37.86
C PHE A 102 8.61 -38.83 -37.02
N ASP A 103 7.46 -38.16 -37.01
CA ASP A 103 6.27 -38.63 -36.27
C ASP A 103 5.69 -39.94 -36.84
N THR A 104 5.86 -40.18 -38.15
CA THR A 104 5.27 -41.31 -38.89
C THR A 104 6.23 -41.85 -39.95
N GLN A 105 5.95 -43.07 -40.45
CA GLN A 105 6.69 -43.69 -41.56
C GLN A 105 6.50 -42.94 -42.90
N THR A 106 5.48 -42.10 -43.05
CA THR A 106 5.33 -41.21 -44.21
C THR A 106 6.29 -40.02 -44.18
N LYS A 107 6.93 -39.74 -43.03
CA LYS A 107 8.00 -38.73 -42.84
C LYS A 107 7.61 -37.28 -43.17
N GLU A 108 6.31 -37.01 -43.24
CA GLU A 108 5.76 -35.68 -43.52
C GLU A 108 6.11 -34.62 -42.46
N ARG A 109 6.52 -35.05 -41.26
CA ARG A 109 6.75 -34.17 -40.12
C ARG A 109 7.97 -34.57 -39.28
N LEU A 110 8.92 -33.65 -39.10
CA LEU A 110 10.15 -33.87 -38.35
C LEU A 110 9.94 -33.67 -36.84
N ASN A 111 10.24 -34.70 -36.05
CA ASN A 111 10.20 -34.72 -34.60
C ASN A 111 11.57 -35.12 -34.02
N LEU A 112 12.52 -34.18 -34.11
CA LEU A 112 13.86 -34.29 -33.52
C LEU A 112 14.19 -32.99 -32.80
N GLY A 113 14.72 -33.08 -31.58
CA GLY A 113 15.13 -31.89 -30.81
C GLY A 113 16.24 -31.13 -31.53
N THR A 114 16.18 -29.79 -31.57
CA THR A 114 17.06 -28.93 -32.37
C THR A 114 18.56 -29.14 -32.10
N MET A 115 18.95 -29.38 -30.85
CA MET A 115 20.32 -29.74 -30.44
C MET A 115 20.88 -30.99 -31.15
N LYS A 116 20.02 -31.86 -31.69
CA LYS A 116 20.40 -33.12 -32.35
C LYS A 116 20.38 -33.03 -33.88
N PHE A 117 20.25 -31.84 -34.47
CA PHE A 117 20.27 -31.65 -35.92
C PHE A 117 21.64 -31.90 -36.59
N GLY A 118 22.73 -31.96 -35.80
CA GLY A 118 24.11 -32.06 -36.32
C GLY A 118 24.62 -30.77 -36.99
N SER A 119 23.86 -29.68 -36.91
CA SER A 119 24.23 -28.33 -37.33
C SER A 119 23.30 -27.29 -36.72
N THR A 120 23.75 -26.05 -36.64
CA THR A 120 22.95 -24.88 -36.27
C THR A 120 22.61 -24.03 -37.50
N CYS A 121 21.54 -23.24 -37.41
CA CYS A 121 21.18 -22.25 -38.42
C CYS A 121 20.66 -21.00 -37.71
N GLU A 122 21.61 -20.12 -37.35
CA GLU A 122 21.32 -18.80 -36.82
C GLU A 122 21.10 -17.85 -38.00
N ILE A 123 19.95 -17.17 -38.04
CA ILE A 123 19.60 -16.26 -39.13
C ILE A 123 20.36 -14.93 -38.93
N PRO A 124 21.16 -14.46 -39.90
CA PRO A 124 21.92 -13.21 -39.74
C PRO A 124 21.03 -11.99 -39.45
N ASP A 125 21.45 -11.13 -38.52
CA ASP A 125 20.76 -9.85 -38.25
C ASP A 125 20.59 -8.98 -39.50
N THR A 126 21.52 -9.07 -40.45
CA THR A 126 21.45 -8.39 -41.76
C THR A 126 20.35 -8.93 -42.66
N PHE A 127 19.97 -10.22 -42.55
CA PHE A 127 18.80 -10.79 -43.20
C PHE A 127 17.53 -10.35 -42.47
N LEU A 128 17.51 -10.40 -41.13
CA LEU A 128 16.35 -10.01 -40.32
C LEU A 128 15.99 -8.53 -40.48
N GLU A 129 16.97 -7.63 -40.60
CA GLU A 129 16.76 -6.20 -40.90
C GLU A 129 16.38 -5.91 -42.36
N LYS A 130 16.76 -6.77 -43.34
CA LYS A 130 16.22 -6.71 -44.70
C LYS A 130 14.76 -7.14 -44.71
N LEU A 131 14.44 -8.26 -44.06
CA LEU A 131 13.09 -8.80 -43.95
C LEU A 131 12.14 -7.83 -43.23
N TYR A 132 12.63 -7.15 -42.19
CA TYR A 132 11.91 -6.08 -41.50
C TYR A 132 11.53 -4.89 -42.41
N LYS A 133 12.24 -4.67 -43.52
CA LYS A 133 11.97 -3.60 -44.50
C LYS A 133 11.13 -4.06 -45.69
N MET A 134 10.74 -5.33 -45.75
CA MET A 134 10.16 -5.98 -46.95
C MET A 134 8.62 -5.80 -47.08
N GLY A 135 8.02 -4.79 -46.44
CA GLY A 135 6.58 -4.47 -46.54
C GLY A 135 5.60 -5.43 -45.86
N VAL A 136 5.98 -6.71 -45.66
CA VAL A 136 5.17 -7.77 -45.01
C VAL A 136 4.61 -7.36 -43.64
N LEU A 137 5.25 -6.39 -42.99
CA LEU A 137 4.94 -5.96 -41.64
C LEU A 137 3.83 -4.90 -41.56
N ASP A 138 3.57 -4.17 -42.64
CA ASP A 138 2.53 -3.14 -42.64
C ASP A 138 1.13 -3.79 -42.63
N SER A 139 0.98 -4.96 -43.25
CA SER A 139 -0.20 -5.83 -43.09
C SER A 139 -0.36 -6.34 -41.64
N VAL A 140 0.74 -6.68 -40.97
CA VAL A 140 0.71 -7.13 -39.55
C VAL A 140 0.36 -5.98 -38.61
N LEU A 141 0.88 -4.77 -38.86
CA LEU A 141 0.51 -3.55 -38.15
C LEU A 141 -0.96 -3.20 -38.39
N GLY A 142 -1.41 -3.14 -39.64
CA GLY A 142 -2.81 -2.90 -40.00
C GLY A 142 -3.77 -3.91 -39.38
N LEU A 143 -3.41 -5.20 -39.32
CA LEU A 143 -4.21 -6.22 -38.62
C LEU A 143 -4.21 -6.04 -37.10
N ALA A 144 -3.09 -5.61 -36.50
CA ALA A 144 -3.02 -5.31 -35.07
C ALA A 144 -3.87 -4.10 -34.71
N GLU A 145 -3.79 -3.03 -35.50
CA GLU A 145 -4.57 -1.81 -35.36
C GLU A 145 -6.05 -2.06 -35.63
N PHE A 146 -6.41 -2.85 -36.65
CA PHE A 146 -7.78 -3.29 -36.90
C PHE A 146 -8.34 -4.13 -35.74
N LYS A 147 -7.56 -5.06 -35.17
CA LYS A 147 -7.98 -5.84 -33.99
C LYS A 147 -8.17 -4.94 -32.77
N ASN A 148 -7.24 -4.03 -32.48
CA ASN A 148 -7.36 -3.06 -31.40
C ASN A 148 -8.58 -2.14 -31.60
N GLN A 149 -8.80 -1.62 -32.81
CA GLN A 149 -9.96 -0.80 -33.13
C GLN A 149 -11.27 -1.59 -33.02
N LYS A 150 -11.29 -2.87 -33.44
CA LYS A 150 -12.45 -3.76 -33.28
C LYS A 150 -12.72 -4.10 -31.81
N GLU A 151 -11.70 -4.18 -30.95
CA GLU A 151 -11.90 -4.29 -29.49
C GLU A 151 -12.39 -2.97 -28.87
N LEU A 152 -11.84 -1.82 -29.27
CA LEU A 152 -12.22 -0.51 -28.74
C LEU A 152 -13.61 -0.05 -29.22
N LYS A 153 -14.08 -0.51 -30.40
CA LYS A 153 -15.44 -0.33 -30.91
C LYS A 153 -16.48 -1.25 -30.25
N LYS A 154 -16.08 -2.29 -29.51
CA LYS A 154 -17.04 -3.02 -28.65
C LYS A 154 -17.58 -2.05 -27.59
N GLY A 155 -18.88 -2.15 -27.31
CA GLY A 155 -19.55 -1.22 -26.41
C GLY A 155 -19.57 0.24 -26.90
N ASP A 156 -19.41 0.50 -28.22
CA ASP A 156 -19.73 1.81 -28.78
C ASP A 156 -21.16 2.22 -28.40
N GLY A 157 -21.30 3.44 -27.91
CA GLY A 157 -22.60 4.02 -27.61
C GLY A 157 -23.35 4.39 -28.89
N VAL A 158 -24.68 4.41 -28.81
CA VAL A 158 -25.57 4.89 -29.87
C VAL A 158 -26.59 5.82 -29.23
N LYS A 159 -26.93 6.93 -29.91
CA LYS A 159 -28.00 7.82 -29.45
C LYS A 159 -29.33 7.04 -29.42
N ARG A 160 -29.85 6.84 -28.23
CA ARG A 160 -31.13 6.17 -27.93
C ARG A 160 -31.83 6.98 -26.85
N SER A 161 -33.17 7.01 -26.82
CA SER A 161 -33.95 7.80 -25.86
C SER A 161 -33.82 7.30 -24.43
N ARG A 162 -33.66 6.00 -24.21
CA ARG A 162 -33.44 5.39 -22.89
C ARG A 162 -32.31 4.37 -22.93
N LEU A 163 -31.69 4.16 -21.77
CA LEU A 163 -30.70 3.12 -21.52
C LEU A 163 -31.19 2.18 -20.42
N THR A 164 -30.82 0.90 -20.52
CA THR A 164 -31.08 -0.14 -19.52
C THR A 164 -29.77 -0.85 -19.19
N GLY A 165 -29.70 -1.52 -18.03
CA GLY A 165 -28.50 -2.26 -17.62
C GLY A 165 -27.40 -1.43 -16.93
N ILE A 166 -27.63 -0.14 -16.64
CA ILE A 166 -26.72 0.71 -15.85
C ILE A 166 -27.44 1.21 -14.58
N PRO A 167 -27.56 0.40 -13.51
CA PRO A 167 -28.44 0.73 -12.36
C PRO A 167 -28.03 1.95 -11.53
N LYS A 168 -26.82 2.49 -11.72
CA LYS A 168 -26.34 3.69 -11.03
C LYS A 168 -26.55 4.99 -11.81
N LEU A 169 -27.09 4.94 -13.02
CA LEU A 169 -27.43 6.11 -13.82
C LEU A 169 -28.80 6.67 -13.41
N ASP A 170 -28.83 7.93 -12.97
CA ASP A 170 -30.05 8.74 -12.94
C ASP A 170 -30.08 9.54 -14.25
N ASP A 171 -30.77 9.00 -15.26
CA ASP A 171 -30.75 9.53 -16.62
C ASP A 171 -31.67 10.77 -16.75
N ALA A 172 -31.27 11.77 -17.54
CA ALA A 172 -32.12 12.94 -17.79
C ALA A 172 -33.29 12.56 -18.72
N ASN A 173 -34.49 13.08 -18.46
CA ASN A 173 -35.70 12.67 -19.20
C ASN A 173 -35.61 12.92 -20.72
N ASP A 174 -34.87 13.95 -21.14
CA ASP A 174 -34.70 14.32 -22.55
C ASP A 174 -33.43 13.70 -23.19
N ALA A 175 -32.63 12.94 -22.43
CA ALA A 175 -31.33 12.44 -22.87
C ALA A 175 -31.45 11.49 -24.09
N GLY A 176 -30.69 11.79 -25.14
CA GLY A 176 -30.79 11.09 -26.42
C GLY A 176 -32.08 11.35 -27.21
N GLY A 177 -32.99 12.21 -26.72
CA GLY A 177 -34.15 12.69 -27.45
C GLY A 177 -33.84 13.87 -28.40
N ARG A 178 -34.86 14.70 -28.67
CA ARG A 178 -34.74 15.93 -29.47
C ARG A 178 -33.91 17.01 -28.77
N ASN A 179 -34.14 17.21 -27.47
CA ASN A 179 -33.45 18.24 -26.67
C ASN A 179 -32.09 17.77 -26.11
N SER A 180 -31.54 16.64 -26.61
CA SER A 180 -30.33 16.02 -26.05
C SER A 180 -29.12 16.96 -26.00
N SER A 181 -29.03 17.93 -26.91
CA SER A 181 -27.97 18.96 -26.94
C SER A 181 -28.08 20.00 -25.83
N GLN A 182 -29.19 20.06 -25.10
CA GLN A 182 -29.36 20.88 -23.89
C GLN A 182 -29.11 20.06 -22.61
N CYS A 183 -29.03 18.72 -22.71
CA CYS A 183 -28.85 17.85 -21.57
C CYS A 183 -27.39 17.84 -21.09
N THR A 184 -27.19 17.93 -19.77
CA THR A 184 -25.91 17.82 -19.08
C THR A 184 -25.84 16.52 -18.29
N LEU A 185 -24.78 15.73 -18.49
CA LEU A 185 -24.45 14.60 -17.62
C LEU A 185 -23.48 15.07 -16.54
N ILE A 186 -23.84 14.90 -15.27
CA ILE A 186 -22.97 15.17 -14.13
C ILE A 186 -22.25 13.88 -13.74
N LEU A 187 -20.93 13.82 -13.98
CA LEU A 187 -20.05 12.79 -13.43
C LEU A 187 -19.66 13.17 -12.00
N THR A 188 -19.97 12.30 -11.05
CA THR A 188 -19.83 12.56 -9.61
C THR A 188 -18.78 11.65 -8.97
N GLU A 189 -18.02 12.17 -8.02
CA GLU A 189 -17.07 11.37 -7.25
C GLU A 189 -17.78 10.52 -6.17
N GLY A 190 -17.99 9.24 -6.46
CA GLY A 190 -18.67 8.33 -5.56
C GLY A 190 -20.16 8.60 -5.37
N ASP A 191 -20.78 7.80 -4.50
CA ASP A 191 -22.22 7.89 -4.23
C ASP A 191 -22.60 9.08 -3.31
N SER A 192 -21.62 9.65 -2.59
CA SER A 192 -21.73 10.86 -1.78
C SER A 192 -22.00 12.10 -2.66
N ALA A 193 -21.12 12.37 -3.63
CA ALA A 193 -21.29 13.46 -4.58
C ALA A 193 -22.57 13.30 -5.42
N LYS A 194 -22.90 12.06 -5.82
CA LYS A 194 -24.18 11.73 -6.46
C LYS A 194 -25.39 12.16 -5.64
N THR A 195 -25.37 11.91 -4.32
CA THR A 195 -26.49 12.28 -3.44
C THR A 195 -26.65 13.80 -3.35
N LEU A 196 -25.55 14.56 -3.31
CA LEU A 196 -25.58 16.02 -3.38
C LEU A 196 -26.16 16.52 -4.72
N ALA A 197 -25.72 15.93 -5.84
CA ALA A 197 -26.22 16.27 -7.17
C ALA A 197 -27.72 15.97 -7.32
N ILE A 198 -28.21 14.83 -6.83
CA ILE A 198 -29.65 14.48 -6.82
C ILE A 198 -30.47 15.47 -5.97
N SER A 199 -29.94 15.94 -4.83
CA SER A 199 -30.58 17.03 -4.07
C SER A 199 -30.65 18.34 -4.86
N GLY A 200 -29.63 18.62 -5.69
CA GLY A 200 -29.61 19.74 -6.62
C GLY A 200 -30.58 19.62 -7.81
N LEU A 201 -30.83 18.40 -8.31
CA LEU A 201 -31.84 18.13 -9.36
C LEU A 201 -33.27 18.51 -8.91
N GLY A 202 -33.52 18.60 -7.60
CA GLY A 202 -34.77 19.12 -7.05
C GLY A 202 -34.99 20.63 -7.31
N VAL A 203 -34.00 21.35 -7.83
CA VAL A 203 -34.10 22.77 -8.22
C VAL A 203 -34.02 22.94 -9.74
N VAL A 204 -33.01 22.33 -10.39
CA VAL A 204 -32.80 22.46 -11.85
C VAL A 204 -33.66 21.53 -12.71
N GLY A 205 -34.34 20.55 -12.08
CA GLY A 205 -35.18 19.58 -12.76
C GLY A 205 -34.43 18.42 -13.42
N ARG A 206 -35.15 17.31 -13.63
CA ARG A 206 -34.61 16.06 -14.21
C ARG A 206 -34.66 16.00 -15.75
N ASN A 207 -35.20 17.00 -16.43
CA ASN A 207 -35.33 16.94 -17.90
C ASN A 207 -33.98 17.13 -18.60
N GLN A 208 -33.20 18.11 -18.15
CA GLN A 208 -31.91 18.48 -18.74
C GLN A 208 -30.70 18.00 -17.94
N TYR A 209 -30.85 17.39 -16.77
CA TYR A 209 -29.73 17.00 -15.92
C TYR A 209 -29.84 15.53 -15.48
N GLY A 210 -28.78 14.77 -15.77
CA GLY A 210 -28.61 13.38 -15.33
C GLY A 210 -27.34 13.22 -14.51
N VAL A 211 -27.24 12.18 -13.69
CA VAL A 211 -26.13 11.96 -12.74
C VAL A 211 -25.61 10.53 -12.85
N PHE A 212 -24.28 10.38 -12.91
CA PHE A 212 -23.61 9.08 -12.83
C PHE A 212 -22.40 9.13 -11.89
N PRO A 213 -22.28 8.20 -10.93
CA PRO A 213 -21.16 8.17 -9.99
C PRO A 213 -20.00 7.34 -10.53
N LEU A 214 -18.80 7.91 -10.48
CA LEU A 214 -17.55 7.18 -10.65
C LEU A 214 -17.27 6.35 -9.39
N ARG A 215 -16.64 5.18 -9.58
CA ARG A 215 -16.24 4.27 -8.50
C ARG A 215 -14.92 4.69 -7.83
N GLY A 216 -14.22 5.66 -8.41
CA GLY A 216 -12.93 6.19 -7.95
C GLY A 216 -12.13 6.75 -9.12
N LYS A 217 -10.80 6.61 -9.05
CA LYS A 217 -9.88 7.10 -10.10
C LYS A 217 -10.05 6.32 -11.40
N LEU A 218 -10.52 7.02 -12.43
CA LEU A 218 -10.73 6.50 -13.79
C LEU A 218 -9.41 5.94 -14.38
N LEU A 219 -9.49 4.87 -15.16
CA LEU A 219 -8.32 4.26 -15.79
C LEU A 219 -7.62 5.23 -16.76
N ASN A 220 -6.33 5.52 -16.56
CA ASN A 220 -5.52 6.24 -17.55
C ASN A 220 -5.37 5.40 -18.83
N VAL A 221 -6.10 5.79 -19.88
CA VAL A 221 -6.22 5.04 -21.14
C VAL A 221 -5.06 5.21 -22.11
N ARG A 222 -4.25 6.27 -22.00
CA ARG A 222 -3.25 6.69 -23.00
C ARG A 222 -2.15 5.64 -23.25
N ASP A 223 -1.78 4.91 -22.21
CA ASP A 223 -0.86 3.78 -22.25
C ASP A 223 -1.52 2.52 -21.61
N ALA A 224 -2.80 2.29 -21.93
CA ALA A 224 -3.53 1.05 -21.65
C ALA A 224 -3.76 0.25 -22.96
N ASN A 225 -3.87 -1.07 -22.86
CA ASN A 225 -4.21 -1.90 -24.04
C ASN A 225 -5.73 -1.95 -24.26
N ALA A 226 -6.14 -2.22 -25.51
CA ALA A 226 -7.54 -2.26 -25.91
C ALA A 226 -8.40 -3.20 -25.03
N SER A 227 -7.87 -4.37 -24.66
CA SER A 227 -8.56 -5.34 -23.80
C SER A 227 -8.83 -4.81 -22.39
N MET A 228 -7.92 -4.07 -21.77
CA MET A 228 -8.13 -3.45 -20.45
C MET A 228 -9.20 -2.34 -20.51
N VAL A 229 -9.18 -1.52 -21.56
CA VAL A 229 -10.18 -0.46 -21.78
C VAL A 229 -11.58 -1.06 -22.08
N SER A 230 -11.63 -2.14 -22.87
CA SER A 230 -12.86 -2.87 -23.19
C SER A 230 -13.45 -3.59 -21.95
N LYS A 231 -12.60 -4.10 -21.06
CA LYS A 231 -13.00 -4.74 -19.79
C LYS A 231 -13.36 -3.75 -18.67
N ASN A 232 -12.97 -2.47 -18.78
CA ASN A 232 -13.28 -1.48 -17.76
C ASN A 232 -14.75 -1.06 -17.85
N ALA A 233 -15.59 -1.61 -16.96
CA ALA A 233 -17.03 -1.41 -16.96
C ALA A 233 -17.45 0.07 -16.77
N GLU A 234 -16.63 0.89 -16.12
CA GLU A 234 -16.89 2.32 -15.90
C GLU A 234 -16.72 3.14 -17.19
N ILE A 235 -15.62 2.90 -17.92
CA ILE A 235 -15.43 3.45 -19.27
C ILE A 235 -16.55 2.99 -20.20
N GLN A 236 -16.92 1.70 -20.19
CA GLN A 236 -18.04 1.22 -21.00
C GLN A 236 -19.38 1.89 -20.62
N SER A 237 -19.61 2.16 -19.32
CA SER A 237 -20.79 2.88 -18.86
C SER A 237 -20.80 4.32 -19.37
N ILE A 238 -19.74 5.11 -19.16
CA ILE A 238 -19.62 6.49 -19.65
C ILE A 238 -19.83 6.56 -21.17
N LYS A 239 -19.21 5.61 -21.90
CA LYS A 239 -19.30 5.49 -23.36
C LYS A 239 -20.73 5.22 -23.85
N GLN A 240 -21.47 4.36 -23.15
CA GLN A 240 -22.89 4.09 -23.43
C GLN A 240 -23.79 5.26 -23.04
N ILE A 241 -23.60 5.85 -21.85
CA ILE A 241 -24.41 6.97 -21.32
C ILE A 241 -24.38 8.18 -22.26
N LEU A 242 -23.20 8.52 -22.78
CA LEU A 242 -23.00 9.67 -23.68
C LEU A 242 -23.30 9.36 -25.16
N GLY A 243 -23.26 8.09 -25.59
CA GLY A 243 -23.37 7.74 -27.02
C GLY A 243 -22.05 7.86 -27.79
N LEU A 244 -20.92 7.54 -27.15
CA LEU A 244 -19.57 7.72 -27.71
C LEU A 244 -19.13 6.56 -28.61
N GLN A 245 -18.61 6.88 -29.79
CA GLN A 245 -18.27 5.95 -30.87
C GLN A 245 -16.78 6.04 -31.22
N TYR A 246 -16.04 4.93 -31.14
CA TYR A 246 -14.58 4.98 -31.21
C TYR A 246 -14.05 5.36 -32.60
N GLY A 247 -13.20 6.38 -32.65
CA GLY A 247 -12.62 6.91 -33.89
C GLY A 247 -13.53 7.86 -34.68
N LYS A 248 -14.67 8.25 -34.12
CA LYS A 248 -15.54 9.28 -34.70
C LYS A 248 -15.02 10.67 -34.37
N VAL A 249 -14.93 11.54 -35.38
CA VAL A 249 -14.76 12.99 -35.19
C VAL A 249 -16.14 13.59 -34.91
N TYR A 250 -16.20 14.43 -33.88
CA TYR A 250 -17.41 15.14 -33.45
C TYR A 250 -17.24 16.63 -33.70
N GLU A 251 -17.96 17.15 -34.70
CA GLU A 251 -18.11 18.58 -35.01
C GLU A 251 -19.24 19.23 -34.20
N ASP A 252 -20.23 18.43 -33.79
CA ASP A 252 -21.32 18.84 -32.91
C ASP A 252 -21.70 17.72 -31.91
N THR A 253 -22.59 18.06 -30.98
CA THR A 253 -23.12 17.14 -29.95
C THR A 253 -24.47 16.53 -30.31
N ARG A 254 -25.02 16.78 -31.51
CA ARG A 254 -26.36 16.29 -31.92
C ARG A 254 -26.44 14.77 -31.96
N SER A 255 -25.31 14.11 -32.26
CA SER A 255 -25.21 12.64 -32.28
C SER A 255 -24.92 11.99 -30.92
N LEU A 256 -24.78 12.78 -29.85
CA LEU A 256 -24.65 12.30 -28.47
C LEU A 256 -26.02 12.24 -27.76
N ARG A 257 -26.05 11.55 -26.60
CA ARG A 257 -27.18 11.58 -25.68
C ARG A 257 -27.24 12.83 -24.80
N TYR A 258 -26.10 13.48 -24.61
CA TYR A 258 -25.94 14.70 -23.80
C TYR A 258 -25.10 15.72 -24.57
N GLY A 259 -25.49 17.00 -24.49
CA GLY A 259 -24.79 18.13 -25.07
C GLY A 259 -23.61 18.60 -24.24
N HIS A 260 -23.66 18.35 -22.93
CA HIS A 260 -22.65 18.79 -21.97
C HIS A 260 -22.26 17.66 -21.00
N LEU A 261 -21.00 17.70 -20.56
CA LEU A 261 -20.45 16.82 -19.53
C LEU A 261 -19.89 17.68 -18.40
N MET A 262 -20.49 17.58 -17.23
CA MET A 262 -20.12 18.33 -16.02
C MET A 262 -19.38 17.40 -15.05
N ILE A 263 -18.19 17.81 -14.62
CA ILE A 263 -17.41 17.09 -13.62
C ILE A 263 -17.70 17.68 -12.24
N MET A 264 -18.03 16.84 -11.27
CA MET A 264 -18.37 17.22 -9.89
C MET A 264 -17.64 16.30 -8.91
N THR A 265 -16.39 16.67 -8.59
CA THR A 265 -15.52 15.98 -7.62
C THR A 265 -15.53 16.68 -6.28
N ASP A 266 -15.00 16.01 -5.26
CA ASP A 266 -14.57 16.71 -4.06
C ASP A 266 -13.52 17.77 -4.45
N GLN A 267 -13.48 18.91 -3.75
CA GLN A 267 -12.56 20.02 -4.07
C GLN A 267 -11.25 19.85 -3.29
N ASP A 268 -10.65 18.67 -3.51
CA ASP A 268 -9.35 18.25 -3.00
C ASP A 268 -8.44 17.82 -4.16
N HIS A 269 -7.21 17.42 -3.83
CA HIS A 269 -6.22 17.01 -4.82
C HIS A 269 -6.57 15.72 -5.58
N ASP A 270 -7.24 14.74 -4.98
CA ASP A 270 -7.61 13.52 -5.69
C ASP A 270 -8.82 13.75 -6.62
N GLY A 271 -9.72 14.67 -6.25
CA GLY A 271 -10.72 15.25 -7.14
C GLY A 271 -10.08 15.91 -8.36
N SER A 272 -9.06 16.77 -8.17
CA SER A 272 -8.26 17.35 -9.28
C SER A 272 -7.71 16.28 -10.23
N HIS A 273 -7.21 15.17 -9.69
CA HIS A 273 -6.73 14.05 -10.51
C HIS A 273 -7.86 13.37 -11.30
N ILE A 274 -9.05 13.20 -10.72
CA ILE A 274 -10.22 12.66 -11.42
C ILE A 274 -10.65 13.59 -12.56
N LYS A 275 -10.71 14.91 -12.34
CA LYS A 275 -10.95 15.91 -13.41
C LYS A 275 -9.97 15.69 -14.58
N GLY A 276 -8.67 15.63 -14.28
CA GLY A 276 -7.62 15.42 -15.28
C GLY A 276 -7.67 14.06 -15.99
N LEU A 277 -8.03 12.98 -15.29
CA LEU A 277 -8.20 11.65 -15.89
C LEU A 277 -9.36 11.61 -16.89
N ILE A 278 -10.47 12.30 -16.60
CA ILE A 278 -11.61 12.45 -17.53
C ILE A 278 -11.17 13.26 -18.77
N MET A 279 -10.44 14.36 -18.57
CA MET A 279 -9.87 15.13 -19.69
C MET A 279 -8.93 14.28 -20.55
N ASN A 280 -8.04 13.49 -19.94
CA ASN A 280 -7.15 12.58 -20.67
C ASN A 280 -7.89 11.45 -21.40
N TYR A 281 -8.97 10.91 -20.83
CA TYR A 281 -9.84 9.94 -21.50
C TYR A 281 -10.46 10.54 -22.78
N LEU A 282 -11.04 11.74 -22.68
CA LEU A 282 -11.61 12.45 -23.82
C LEU A 282 -10.54 12.86 -24.83
N HIS A 283 -9.40 13.41 -24.39
CA HIS A 283 -8.29 13.80 -25.26
C HIS A 283 -7.68 12.60 -26.01
N THR A 284 -7.67 11.41 -25.42
CA THR A 284 -7.05 10.22 -26.05
C THR A 284 -7.96 9.58 -27.11
N PHE A 285 -9.28 9.57 -26.90
CA PHE A 285 -10.21 8.83 -27.78
C PHE A 285 -11.20 9.69 -28.56
N TYR A 286 -11.51 10.89 -28.08
CA TYR A 286 -12.53 11.79 -28.64
C TYR A 286 -12.04 13.26 -28.66
N PRO A 287 -10.80 13.57 -29.10
CA PRO A 287 -10.16 14.87 -28.88
C PRO A 287 -10.94 16.07 -29.45
N SER A 288 -11.78 15.88 -30.47
CA SER A 288 -12.62 16.96 -31.00
C SER A 288 -13.67 17.46 -30.00
N LEU A 289 -14.16 16.61 -29.09
CA LEU A 289 -15.14 17.01 -28.08
C LEU A 289 -14.59 18.05 -27.11
N LEU A 290 -13.30 17.99 -26.76
CA LEU A 290 -12.66 19.01 -25.93
C LEU A 290 -12.53 20.37 -26.62
N LYS A 291 -12.59 20.38 -27.97
CA LYS A 291 -12.56 21.59 -28.80
C LYS A 291 -13.94 22.23 -28.98
N LEU A 292 -15.03 21.53 -28.62
CA LEU A 292 -16.39 22.07 -28.70
C LEU A 292 -16.67 23.04 -27.53
N PRO A 293 -16.97 24.32 -27.78
CA PRO A 293 -17.21 25.30 -26.71
C PRO A 293 -18.35 24.86 -25.78
N GLY A 294 -18.06 24.79 -24.47
CA GLY A 294 -19.06 24.43 -23.46
C GLY A 294 -19.37 22.93 -23.36
N PHE A 295 -18.70 22.04 -24.10
CA PHE A 295 -18.93 20.60 -23.94
C PHE A 295 -18.48 20.10 -22.57
N LEU A 296 -17.26 20.46 -22.13
CA LEU A 296 -16.76 20.09 -20.81
C LEU A 296 -16.94 21.24 -19.80
N LEU A 297 -17.59 20.91 -18.70
CA LEU A 297 -17.94 21.80 -17.60
C LEU A 297 -17.41 21.23 -16.28
N GLU A 298 -17.27 22.10 -15.28
CA GLU A 298 -16.96 21.76 -13.90
C GLU A 298 -18.03 22.34 -12.97
N PHE A 299 -18.31 21.64 -11.86
CA PHE A 299 -19.07 22.15 -10.74
C PHE A 299 -18.15 22.36 -9.52
N VAL A 300 -17.82 23.62 -9.22
CA VAL A 300 -17.03 24.00 -8.05
C VAL A 300 -17.91 24.25 -6.83
N THR A 301 -17.44 23.87 -5.64
CA THR A 301 -18.08 24.17 -4.36
C THR A 301 -17.12 24.93 -3.44
N PRO A 302 -17.62 25.76 -2.50
CA PRO A 302 -16.76 26.42 -1.52
C PRO A 302 -15.99 25.42 -0.65
N ILE A 303 -14.70 25.65 -0.47
CA ILE A 303 -13.82 24.83 0.38
C ILE A 303 -13.86 25.31 1.83
N VAL A 304 -14.08 26.61 2.05
CA VAL A 304 -14.17 27.20 3.41
C VAL A 304 -15.39 28.11 3.50
N LYS A 305 -16.11 28.02 4.63
CA LYS A 305 -17.13 29.01 5.01
C LYS A 305 -16.79 29.60 6.37
N ALA A 306 -16.79 30.94 6.45
CA ALA A 306 -16.58 31.68 7.68
C ALA A 306 -17.86 32.44 8.05
N ARG A 307 -18.38 32.23 9.27
CA ARG A 307 -19.63 32.81 9.75
C ARG A 307 -19.44 33.68 10.98
N LYS A 308 -20.10 34.85 11.01
CA LYS A 308 -20.14 35.77 12.14
C LYS A 308 -21.55 36.31 12.33
N GLY A 309 -22.31 35.65 13.21
CA GLY A 309 -23.74 35.92 13.43
C GLY A 309 -24.57 35.65 12.16
N LYS A 310 -25.00 36.73 11.50
CA LYS A 310 -25.75 36.69 10.22
C LYS A 310 -24.85 36.75 8.99
N GLN A 311 -23.63 37.27 9.09
CA GLN A 311 -22.71 37.32 7.95
C GLN A 311 -22.10 35.93 7.71
N THR A 312 -22.13 35.47 6.46
CA THR A 312 -21.43 34.26 6.02
C THR A 312 -20.60 34.61 4.80
N LEU A 313 -19.32 34.28 4.81
CA LEU A 313 -18.40 34.39 3.69
C LEU A 313 -18.03 32.98 3.22
N VAL A 314 -17.81 32.83 1.92
CA VAL A 314 -17.50 31.55 1.26
C VAL A 314 -16.29 31.73 0.35
N PHE A 315 -15.35 30.79 0.42
CA PHE A 315 -14.08 30.83 -0.30
C PHE A 315 -13.93 29.57 -1.14
N PHE A 316 -13.47 29.70 -2.38
CA PHE A 316 -13.37 28.60 -3.35
C PHE A 316 -11.94 28.05 -3.47
N THR A 317 -10.96 28.70 -2.83
CA THR A 317 -9.58 28.21 -2.68
C THR A 317 -9.06 28.49 -1.26
N MET A 318 -8.04 27.75 -0.81
CA MET A 318 -7.40 28.03 0.48
C MET A 318 -6.65 29.39 0.50
N PRO A 319 -5.88 29.79 -0.54
CA PRO A 319 -5.23 31.10 -0.58
C PRO A 319 -6.18 32.30 -0.43
N GLU A 320 -7.40 32.24 -0.97
CA GLU A 320 -8.43 33.27 -0.73
C GLU A 320 -8.75 33.41 0.77
N TYR A 321 -8.96 32.28 1.45
CA TYR A 321 -9.30 32.24 2.87
C TYR A 321 -8.13 32.67 3.75
N ASP A 322 -6.91 32.20 3.48
CA ASP A 322 -5.75 32.54 4.31
C ASP A 322 -5.32 34.01 4.12
N ALA A 323 -5.41 34.58 2.91
CA ALA A 323 -5.20 36.02 2.69
C ALA A 323 -6.26 36.87 3.41
N TRP A 324 -7.53 36.46 3.41
CA TRP A 324 -8.61 37.11 4.16
C TRP A 324 -8.38 37.04 5.68
N LYS A 325 -7.93 35.89 6.17
CA LYS A 325 -7.62 35.62 7.59
C LYS A 325 -6.42 36.42 8.07
N GLU A 326 -5.37 36.56 7.25
CA GLU A 326 -4.21 37.40 7.54
C GLU A 326 -4.61 38.88 7.64
N GLN A 327 -5.42 39.39 6.69
CA GLN A 327 -5.96 40.76 6.72
C GLN A 327 -6.80 41.07 7.96
N LEU A 328 -7.45 40.06 8.56
CA LEU A 328 -8.22 40.18 9.80
C LEU A 328 -7.38 40.03 11.08
N GLY A 329 -6.24 39.35 11.01
CA GLY A 329 -5.37 39.09 12.16
C GLY A 329 -6.12 38.55 13.38
N GLU A 330 -5.91 39.18 14.54
CA GLU A 330 -6.59 38.84 15.81
C GLU A 330 -8.14 38.86 15.71
N ALA A 331 -8.73 39.68 14.83
CA ALA A 331 -10.18 39.74 14.65
C ALA A 331 -10.77 38.49 13.94
N ALA A 332 -9.92 37.64 13.34
CA ALA A 332 -10.31 36.35 12.78
C ALA A 332 -10.83 35.38 13.85
N ARG A 333 -10.36 35.48 15.12
CA ARG A 333 -10.82 34.63 16.24
C ARG A 333 -12.31 34.78 16.58
N GLY A 334 -12.99 35.80 16.04
CA GLY A 334 -14.42 36.04 16.20
C GLY A 334 -15.31 35.47 15.09
N TRP A 335 -14.86 34.47 14.34
CA TRP A 335 -15.60 33.79 13.27
C TRP A 335 -15.67 32.28 13.50
N ASP A 336 -16.84 31.67 13.28
CA ASP A 336 -17.00 30.20 13.15
C ASP A 336 -16.52 29.82 11.75
N VAL A 337 -15.46 29.00 11.63
CA VAL A 337 -14.86 28.60 10.36
C VAL A 337 -15.04 27.10 10.16
N ARG A 338 -15.55 26.72 8.99
CA ARG A 338 -15.80 25.32 8.63
C ARG A 338 -15.18 25.00 7.28
N TYR A 339 -14.44 23.90 7.23
CA TYR A 339 -13.82 23.37 6.01
C TYR A 339 -14.73 22.29 5.39
N TYR A 340 -15.00 22.41 4.10
CA TYR A 340 -15.88 21.55 3.33
C TYR A 340 -15.02 20.71 2.37
N LYS A 341 -14.38 19.67 2.91
CA LYS A 341 -13.38 18.89 2.17
C LYS A 341 -13.99 17.90 1.18
N GLY A 342 -15.16 17.35 1.51
CA GLY A 342 -15.93 16.50 0.60
C GLY A 342 -17.32 17.07 0.31
N LEU A 343 -17.87 16.77 -0.87
CA LEU A 343 -19.21 17.19 -1.29
C LEU A 343 -20.29 16.67 -0.34
N GLY A 344 -20.08 15.48 0.25
CA GLY A 344 -20.96 14.91 1.28
C GLY A 344 -21.02 15.70 2.60
N THR A 345 -20.14 16.70 2.82
CA THR A 345 -20.21 17.62 3.97
C THR A 345 -21.26 18.71 3.78
N SER A 346 -21.64 19.05 2.54
CA SER A 346 -22.69 20.05 2.28
C SER A 346 -24.09 19.48 2.52
N THR A 347 -24.98 20.25 3.14
CA THR A 347 -26.36 19.82 3.38
C THR A 347 -27.19 19.81 2.09
N SER A 348 -28.33 19.12 2.11
CA SER A 348 -29.29 19.18 0.99
C SER A 348 -29.97 20.56 0.82
N GLU A 349 -29.85 21.47 1.80
CA GLU A 349 -30.26 22.87 1.62
C GLU A 349 -29.18 23.67 0.90
N GLU A 350 -27.92 23.46 1.26
CA GLU A 350 -26.76 24.06 0.58
C GLU A 350 -26.66 23.56 -0.87
N ALA A 351 -26.93 22.27 -1.12
CA ALA A 351 -27.05 21.71 -2.48
C ALA A 351 -28.07 22.48 -3.34
N LYS A 352 -29.26 22.75 -2.78
CA LYS A 352 -30.31 23.52 -3.47
C LYS A 352 -29.89 24.97 -3.71
N GLN A 353 -29.10 25.57 -2.80
CA GLN A 353 -28.53 26.90 -3.01
C GLN A 353 -27.48 26.91 -4.14
N TYR A 354 -26.54 25.94 -4.16
CA TYR A 354 -25.52 25.86 -5.20
C TYR A 354 -26.12 25.63 -6.60
N PHE A 355 -27.14 24.77 -6.69
CA PHE A 355 -27.84 24.50 -7.96
C PHE A 355 -28.84 25.60 -8.35
N GLY A 356 -29.35 26.38 -7.39
CA GLY A 356 -30.12 27.60 -7.65
C GLY A 356 -29.26 28.72 -8.24
N ASP A 357 -28.01 28.84 -7.79
CA ASP A 357 -26.97 29.70 -8.38
C ASP A 357 -25.95 28.89 -9.19
N ILE A 358 -26.44 28.02 -10.09
CA ILE A 358 -25.57 27.22 -10.95
C ILE A 358 -24.61 28.05 -11.82
N PRO A 359 -24.87 29.31 -12.26
CA PRO A 359 -23.87 30.10 -12.98
C PRO A 359 -22.60 30.36 -12.17
N ARG A 360 -22.71 30.64 -10.86
CA ARG A 360 -21.55 30.87 -9.98
C ARG A 360 -20.71 29.61 -9.75
N HIS A 361 -21.37 28.45 -9.70
CA HIS A 361 -20.74 27.16 -9.40
C HIS A 361 -20.29 26.41 -10.66
N ARG A 362 -20.76 26.78 -11.86
CA ARG A 362 -20.41 26.14 -13.13
C ARG A 362 -19.26 26.86 -13.83
N LYS A 363 -18.11 26.20 -13.96
CA LYS A 363 -16.97 26.66 -14.76
C LYS A 363 -16.91 25.92 -16.10
N THR A 364 -16.35 26.58 -17.12
CA THR A 364 -16.35 26.07 -18.50
C THR A 364 -14.93 25.90 -19.02
N PHE A 365 -14.57 24.71 -19.50
CA PHE A 365 -13.27 24.51 -20.14
C PHE A 365 -13.27 25.02 -21.58
N VAL A 366 -12.13 25.58 -21.99
CA VAL A 366 -11.92 26.21 -23.30
C VAL A 366 -10.65 25.66 -23.93
N TRP A 367 -10.76 25.25 -25.20
CA TRP A 367 -9.59 24.88 -26.00
C TRP A 367 -9.01 26.10 -26.71
N HIS A 368 -7.74 26.38 -26.46
CA HIS A 368 -6.98 27.50 -27.02
C HIS A 368 -5.99 27.08 -28.11
N GLY A 369 -5.68 25.79 -28.24
CA GLY A 369 -4.80 25.27 -29.28
C GLY A 369 -4.05 24.02 -28.87
N ASP A 370 -3.03 23.65 -29.63
CA ASP A 370 -2.23 22.45 -29.35
C ASP A 370 -1.49 22.45 -27.98
N PRO A 371 -1.13 23.60 -27.36
CA PRO A 371 -0.57 23.62 -25.99
C PRO A 371 -1.46 22.97 -24.92
N ASP A 372 -2.79 23.02 -25.06
CA ASP A 372 -3.72 22.30 -24.17
C ASP A 372 -3.54 20.78 -24.29
N GLY A 373 -3.43 20.28 -25.53
CA GLY A 373 -3.18 18.88 -25.82
C GLY A 373 -1.82 18.42 -25.32
N GLU A 374 -0.78 19.23 -25.54
CA GLU A 374 0.56 18.96 -25.01
C GLU A 374 0.60 18.92 -23.49
N ALA A 375 -0.13 19.81 -22.79
CA ALA A 375 -0.21 19.81 -21.33
C ALA A 375 -0.90 18.55 -20.79
N ILE A 376 -2.02 18.13 -21.39
CA ILE A 376 -2.71 16.87 -21.03
C ILE A 376 -1.82 15.65 -21.31
N GLU A 377 -1.11 15.62 -22.46
CA GLU A 377 -0.16 14.54 -22.77
C GLU A 377 1.02 14.52 -21.79
N MET A 378 1.58 15.67 -21.44
CA MET A 378 2.66 15.80 -20.46
C MET A 378 2.23 15.23 -19.10
N ALA A 379 1.05 15.57 -18.60
CA ALA A 379 0.53 15.08 -17.33
C ALA A 379 0.30 13.54 -17.33
N PHE A 380 -0.26 12.97 -18.41
CA PHE A 380 -0.78 11.59 -18.36
C PHE A 380 0.00 10.54 -19.18
N SER A 381 0.93 10.93 -20.04
CA SER A 381 1.72 9.98 -20.85
C SER A 381 2.83 9.30 -20.04
N LYS A 382 2.91 7.96 -20.06
CA LYS A 382 4.01 7.20 -19.44
C LYS A 382 5.35 7.39 -20.15
N LYS A 383 5.37 8.11 -21.28
CA LYS A 383 6.58 8.46 -22.06
C LYS A 383 7.19 9.79 -21.63
N ARG A 384 6.38 10.75 -21.14
CA ARG A 384 6.78 12.11 -20.76
C ARG A 384 7.14 12.23 -19.27
N VAL A 385 7.93 11.27 -18.76
CA VAL A 385 8.29 11.21 -17.33
C VAL A 385 9.24 12.35 -16.95
N ASP A 386 10.29 12.59 -17.74
CA ASP A 386 11.30 13.60 -17.42
C ASP A 386 10.80 15.03 -17.67
N ASP A 387 9.85 15.21 -18.59
CA ASP A 387 9.04 16.42 -18.74
C ASP A 387 8.28 16.73 -17.43
N ARG A 388 7.60 15.74 -16.83
CA ARG A 388 6.91 15.93 -15.54
C ARG A 388 7.86 16.25 -14.40
N LYS A 389 9.07 15.67 -14.38
CA LYS A 389 10.10 16.05 -13.40
C LYS A 389 10.47 17.53 -13.57
N THR A 390 10.77 17.94 -14.80
CA THR A 390 11.13 19.32 -15.15
C THR A 390 10.00 20.32 -14.83
N TRP A 391 8.75 19.92 -15.06
CA TRP A 391 7.54 20.66 -14.73
C TRP A 391 7.37 20.85 -13.21
N LEU A 392 7.49 19.78 -12.43
CA LEU A 392 7.38 19.84 -10.96
C LEU A 392 8.56 20.57 -10.31
N SER A 393 9.76 20.50 -10.90
CA SER A 393 10.92 21.32 -10.48
C SER A 393 10.80 22.80 -10.85
N ARG A 394 9.78 23.21 -11.60
CA ARG A 394 9.45 24.62 -11.93
C ARG A 394 8.20 25.13 -11.18
N PHE A 395 7.63 24.34 -10.27
CA PHE A 395 6.48 24.75 -9.48
C PHE A 395 6.86 25.85 -8.48
N GLU A 396 6.17 27.00 -8.54
CA GLU A 396 6.34 28.10 -7.59
C GLU A 396 5.31 27.98 -6.45
N PRO A 397 5.72 27.89 -5.17
CA PRO A 397 4.81 27.91 -4.02
C PRO A 397 3.90 29.13 -4.03
N GLY A 398 2.60 28.92 -3.84
CA GLY A 398 1.58 29.97 -4.02
C GLY A 398 0.91 29.96 -5.40
N THR A 399 1.32 29.10 -6.33
CA THR A 399 0.53 28.82 -7.54
C THR A 399 -0.81 28.17 -7.16
N PHE A 400 -1.93 28.71 -7.64
CA PHE A 400 -3.27 28.13 -7.54
C PHE A 400 -4.11 28.45 -8.79
N LEU A 401 -5.22 27.73 -8.99
CA LEU A 401 -6.19 28.03 -10.03
C LEU A 401 -7.24 29.02 -9.51
N ASP A 402 -7.39 30.16 -10.19
CA ASP A 402 -8.38 31.17 -9.84
C ASP A 402 -9.80 30.68 -10.18
N HIS A 403 -10.62 30.46 -9.15
CA HIS A 403 -12.02 30.02 -9.30
C HIS A 403 -13.01 31.19 -9.46
N SER A 404 -12.55 32.45 -9.49
CA SER A 404 -13.41 33.61 -9.76
C SER A 404 -13.81 33.72 -11.24
N VAL A 405 -12.91 33.38 -12.17
CA VAL A 405 -13.19 33.39 -13.62
C VAL A 405 -14.12 32.25 -14.04
N ASP A 406 -14.97 32.45 -15.04
CA ASP A 406 -15.95 31.44 -15.49
C ASP A 406 -15.43 30.50 -16.59
N ARG A 407 -14.24 30.79 -17.12
CA ARG A 407 -13.63 30.10 -18.26
C ARG A 407 -12.19 29.72 -17.93
N ILE A 408 -11.85 28.44 -18.09
CA ILE A 408 -10.56 27.86 -17.70
C ILE A 408 -9.94 27.20 -18.93
N SER A 409 -8.65 27.43 -19.21
CA SER A 409 -7.93 26.67 -20.25
C SER A 409 -7.47 25.31 -19.70
N TYR A 410 -7.34 24.29 -20.55
CA TYR A 410 -6.84 23.00 -20.10
C TYR A 410 -5.37 23.12 -19.64
N ALA A 411 -4.58 23.96 -20.29
CA ALA A 411 -3.22 24.29 -19.87
C ALA A 411 -3.17 24.97 -18.48
N ASP A 412 -4.09 25.89 -18.17
CA ASP A 412 -4.18 26.49 -16.82
C ASP A 412 -4.55 25.43 -15.78
N PHE A 413 -5.58 24.63 -16.03
CA PHE A 413 -5.99 23.54 -15.15
C PHE A 413 -4.82 22.58 -14.85
N ILE A 414 -4.09 22.16 -15.88
CA ILE A 414 -2.93 21.29 -15.69
C ILE A 414 -1.86 22.01 -14.84
N ASN A 415 -1.44 23.21 -15.23
CA ASN A 415 -0.30 23.88 -14.61
C ASN A 415 -0.60 24.56 -13.26
N LYS A 416 -1.86 24.72 -12.87
CA LYS A 416 -2.26 25.43 -11.63
C LYS A 416 -3.05 24.57 -10.64
N GLU A 417 -3.67 23.48 -11.08
CA GLU A 417 -4.45 22.58 -10.21
C GLU A 417 -3.88 21.14 -10.21
N MET A 418 -3.75 20.51 -11.37
CA MET A 418 -3.19 19.14 -11.47
C MET A 418 -1.73 19.06 -10.99
N VAL A 419 -0.98 20.18 -11.02
CA VAL A 419 0.35 20.27 -10.41
C VAL A 419 0.32 20.12 -8.89
N LEU A 420 -0.72 20.63 -8.22
CA LEU A 420 -0.89 20.56 -6.76
C LEU A 420 -1.15 19.12 -6.34
N PHE A 421 -2.04 18.43 -7.06
CA PHE A 421 -2.18 16.98 -6.93
C PHE A 421 -0.85 16.27 -7.12
N SER A 422 -0.14 16.57 -8.20
CA SER A 422 1.10 15.88 -8.56
C SER A 422 2.19 16.05 -7.49
N ARG A 423 2.21 17.19 -6.78
CA ARG A 423 3.09 17.47 -5.64
C ARG A 423 2.66 16.70 -4.38
N ALA A 424 1.39 16.83 -3.98
CA ALA A 424 0.83 16.12 -2.82
C ALA A 424 0.93 14.59 -2.98
N ASP A 425 0.81 14.09 -4.21
CA ASP A 425 0.97 12.69 -4.58
C ASP A 425 2.41 12.19 -4.42
N LEU A 426 3.41 13.06 -4.59
CA LEU A 426 4.80 12.74 -4.24
C LEU A 426 5.02 12.77 -2.73
N GLU A 427 4.60 13.84 -2.05
CA GLU A 427 4.73 14.04 -0.59
C GLU A 427 4.14 12.88 0.23
N ARG A 428 3.00 12.33 -0.21
CA ARG A 428 2.37 11.17 0.47
C ARG A 428 2.94 9.81 0.07
N SER A 429 3.67 9.72 -1.04
CA SER A 429 4.09 8.43 -1.63
C SER A 429 5.58 8.13 -1.49
N ILE A 430 6.43 9.16 -1.50
CA ILE A 430 7.88 9.08 -1.30
C ILE A 430 8.20 9.56 0.13
N PRO A 431 8.95 8.80 0.95
CA PRO A 431 9.28 9.23 2.31
C PRO A 431 10.45 10.23 2.33
N SER A 432 10.65 10.85 3.50
CA SER A 432 11.89 11.59 3.79
C SER A 432 13.04 10.62 4.06
N MET A 433 14.27 11.04 3.72
CA MET A 433 15.48 10.32 4.12
C MET A 433 15.74 10.33 5.64
N LEU A 434 15.11 11.24 6.38
CA LEU A 434 15.42 11.50 7.78
C LEU A 434 14.77 10.46 8.71
N ASP A 435 13.45 10.27 8.62
CA ASP A 435 12.74 9.24 9.38
C ASP A 435 12.32 8.01 8.55
N GLY A 436 12.47 8.04 7.22
CA GLY A 436 11.95 6.99 6.35
C GLY A 436 10.43 6.90 6.30
N LEU A 437 9.71 7.87 6.88
CA LEU A 437 8.25 7.85 7.00
C LEU A 437 7.59 8.70 5.91
N LYS A 438 6.39 8.25 5.53
CA LYS A 438 5.41 9.04 4.78
C LYS A 438 4.51 9.79 5.77
N PRO A 439 3.87 10.92 5.39
CA PRO A 439 3.02 11.71 6.28
C PRO A 439 1.99 10.89 7.07
N GLY A 440 1.30 9.93 6.43
CA GLY A 440 0.34 9.05 7.14
C GLY A 440 0.97 8.20 8.26
N GLN A 441 2.20 7.70 8.06
CA GLN A 441 2.95 6.96 9.09
C GLN A 441 3.43 7.90 10.22
N ARG A 442 3.82 9.13 9.86
CA ARG A 442 4.24 10.17 10.80
C ARG A 442 3.09 10.64 11.69
N LYS A 443 1.91 10.87 11.11
CA LYS A 443 0.63 11.14 11.79
C LYS A 443 0.28 10.05 12.82
N ILE A 444 0.45 8.77 12.46
CA ILE A 444 0.28 7.63 13.39
C ILE A 444 1.27 7.68 14.55
N LEU A 445 2.57 7.85 14.25
CA LEU A 445 3.63 7.85 15.26
C LEU A 445 3.49 9.02 16.24
N PHE A 446 3.18 10.21 15.74
CA PHE A 446 2.87 11.41 16.53
C PHE A 446 1.72 11.18 17.52
N CYS A 447 0.61 10.57 17.07
CA CYS A 447 -0.50 10.24 17.98
C CYS A 447 -0.07 9.22 19.06
N CYS A 448 0.75 8.22 18.70
CA CYS A 448 1.26 7.23 19.65
C CYS A 448 2.19 7.85 20.71
N PHE A 449 3.02 8.83 20.34
CA PHE A 449 3.85 9.60 21.29
C PHE A 449 3.00 10.55 22.15
N LYS A 450 2.10 11.33 21.53
CA LYS A 450 1.17 12.27 22.20
C LYS A 450 0.28 11.57 23.23
N ARG A 451 -0.09 10.30 23.00
CA ARG A 451 -0.86 9.45 23.92
C ARG A 451 0.00 8.59 24.85
N ASN A 452 1.33 8.61 24.73
CA ASN A 452 2.28 7.73 25.44
C ASN A 452 1.82 6.25 25.45
N LEU A 453 1.62 5.69 24.25
CA LEU A 453 0.87 4.45 24.01
C LEU A 453 1.62 3.17 24.47
N LYS A 454 1.70 2.98 25.79
CA LYS A 454 2.32 1.81 26.45
C LYS A 454 1.38 0.61 26.62
N LYS A 455 0.06 0.84 26.67
CA LYS A 455 -0.99 -0.20 26.74
C LYS A 455 -1.62 -0.42 25.37
N ASP A 456 -2.08 -1.64 25.13
CA ASP A 456 -2.74 -2.06 23.89
C ASP A 456 -4.06 -1.31 23.65
N ILE A 457 -4.26 -0.85 22.41
CA ILE A 457 -5.51 -0.24 21.90
C ILE A 457 -5.92 -0.92 20.59
N LYS A 458 -7.22 -1.02 20.29
CA LYS A 458 -7.68 -1.58 19.01
C LYS A 458 -7.18 -0.73 17.84
N VAL A 459 -6.75 -1.36 16.75
CA VAL A 459 -6.25 -0.63 15.55
C VAL A 459 -7.30 0.36 15.01
N ALA A 460 -8.58 -0.01 15.01
CA ALA A 460 -9.67 0.90 14.62
C ALA A 460 -9.80 2.12 15.56
N GLN A 461 -9.63 1.94 16.88
CA GLN A 461 -9.69 3.06 17.84
C GLN A 461 -8.45 3.96 17.73
N LEU A 462 -7.30 3.40 17.37
CA LEU A 462 -6.10 4.20 17.08
C LEU A 462 -6.26 4.97 15.76
N ALA A 463 -6.84 4.36 14.71
CA ALA A 463 -7.07 5.03 13.42
C ALA A 463 -7.97 6.27 13.57
N ALA A 464 -9.11 6.16 14.27
CA ALA A 464 -9.98 7.29 14.57
C ALA A 464 -9.27 8.38 15.40
N SER A 465 -8.53 7.96 16.44
CA SER A 465 -7.78 8.90 17.29
C SER A 465 -6.64 9.60 16.55
N VAL A 466 -6.00 8.95 15.58
CA VAL A 466 -5.02 9.60 14.68
C VAL A 466 -5.73 10.63 13.82
N ALA A 467 -6.86 10.27 13.19
CA ALA A 467 -7.60 11.18 12.32
C ALA A 467 -8.02 12.47 13.03
N GLU A 468 -8.52 12.36 14.26
CA GLU A 468 -8.80 13.46 15.17
C GLU A 468 -7.53 14.24 15.56
N HIS A 469 -6.51 13.57 16.09
CA HIS A 469 -5.38 14.24 16.75
C HIS A 469 -4.35 14.82 15.77
N SER A 470 -4.34 14.42 14.51
CA SER A 470 -3.40 14.85 13.47
C SER A 470 -4.06 15.30 12.16
N ALA A 471 -5.35 15.68 12.19
CA ALA A 471 -6.11 16.17 11.03
C ALA A 471 -5.96 15.30 9.77
N TYR A 472 -6.28 14.01 9.85
CA TYR A 472 -6.21 13.13 8.67
C TYR A 472 -7.50 13.16 7.85
N HIS A 473 -7.38 13.36 6.53
CA HIS A 473 -8.55 13.57 5.66
C HIS A 473 -8.86 12.42 4.68
N HIS A 474 -7.94 11.48 4.46
CA HIS A 474 -8.11 10.41 3.44
C HIS A 474 -8.74 9.11 4.00
N GLY A 475 -9.56 9.21 5.05
CA GLY A 475 -10.35 8.10 5.61
C GLY A 475 -9.61 7.09 6.51
N GLU A 476 -10.27 6.66 7.58
CA GLU A 476 -9.70 5.79 8.62
C GLU A 476 -9.22 4.42 8.11
N THR A 477 -9.83 3.87 7.05
CA THR A 477 -9.41 2.59 6.44
C THR A 477 -7.97 2.62 5.95
N SER A 478 -7.51 3.78 5.46
CA SER A 478 -6.12 4.01 5.02
C SER A 478 -5.16 4.09 6.20
N LEU A 479 -5.57 4.74 7.30
CA LEU A 479 -4.80 4.74 8.54
C LEU A 479 -4.72 3.33 9.16
N ALA A 480 -5.82 2.58 9.18
CA ALA A 480 -5.87 1.24 9.76
C ALA A 480 -4.92 0.26 9.04
N SER A 481 -4.87 0.28 7.70
CA SER A 481 -3.89 -0.54 6.95
C SER A 481 -2.45 -0.05 7.14
N THR A 482 -2.23 1.27 7.27
CA THR A 482 -0.91 1.84 7.57
C THR A 482 -0.42 1.47 8.98
N ILE A 483 -1.31 1.46 9.97
CA ILE A 483 -1.02 0.98 11.34
C ILE A 483 -0.63 -0.50 11.31
N VAL A 484 -1.34 -1.33 10.54
CA VAL A 484 -0.99 -2.74 10.37
C VAL A 484 0.40 -2.89 9.75
N GLY A 485 0.71 -2.15 8.68
CA GLY A 485 2.02 -2.17 8.03
C GLY A 485 3.18 -1.71 8.93
N LEU A 486 2.95 -0.79 9.86
CA LEU A 486 3.94 -0.35 10.86
C LEU A 486 4.17 -1.35 12.01
N ALA A 487 3.26 -2.31 12.19
CA ALA A 487 3.33 -3.35 13.22
C ALA A 487 3.81 -4.71 12.69
N GLN A 488 3.70 -4.97 11.38
CA GLN A 488 4.08 -6.23 10.75
C GLN A 488 5.55 -6.61 10.98
N ASP A 489 5.78 -7.89 11.28
CA ASP A 489 7.01 -8.43 11.85
C ASP A 489 7.55 -9.68 11.13
N PHE A 490 6.83 -10.21 10.13
CA PHE A 490 7.20 -11.40 9.37
C PHE A 490 8.36 -11.15 8.38
N VAL A 491 9.05 -12.22 7.98
CA VAL A 491 10.21 -12.18 7.06
C VAL A 491 9.87 -11.47 5.75
N GLY A 492 10.57 -10.37 5.46
CA GLY A 492 10.34 -9.54 4.27
C GLY A 492 9.40 -8.33 4.47
N SER A 493 8.95 -8.07 5.71
CA SER A 493 8.29 -6.83 6.13
C SER A 493 9.31 -5.87 6.79
N ASN A 494 9.11 -5.44 8.04
CA ASN A 494 10.01 -4.53 8.77
C ASN A 494 11.16 -5.30 9.45
N ASN A 495 12.37 -4.73 9.48
CA ASN A 495 13.45 -5.23 10.35
C ASN A 495 13.26 -4.75 11.81
N ILE A 496 12.68 -3.56 12.01
CA ILE A 496 12.23 -3.06 13.31
C ILE A 496 10.83 -2.45 13.16
N ASN A 497 9.81 -3.23 13.49
CA ASN A 497 8.43 -2.77 13.57
C ASN A 497 8.27 -1.73 14.70
N LEU A 498 7.79 -0.54 14.34
CA LEU A 498 7.66 0.61 15.26
C LEU A 498 6.45 0.47 16.19
N LEU A 499 5.48 -0.37 15.79
CA LEU A 499 4.32 -0.78 16.57
C LEU A 499 4.41 -2.27 16.89
N HIS A 500 3.74 -2.70 17.95
CA HIS A 500 3.73 -4.09 18.39
C HIS A 500 2.45 -4.81 17.91
N PRO A 501 2.57 -5.94 17.19
CA PRO A 501 1.42 -6.64 16.61
C PRO A 501 0.70 -7.53 17.65
N SER A 502 -0.15 -6.93 18.49
CA SER A 502 -1.01 -7.67 19.43
C SER A 502 -2.22 -8.30 18.72
N GLY A 503 -1.96 -9.33 17.91
CA GLY A 503 -2.97 -10.12 17.20
C GLY A 503 -2.50 -10.62 15.83
N MET A 504 -3.45 -10.99 14.97
CA MET A 504 -3.16 -11.45 13.60
C MET A 504 -2.93 -10.25 12.65
N PHE A 505 -1.71 -9.72 12.60
CA PHE A 505 -1.30 -8.61 11.72
C PHE A 505 -0.97 -9.05 10.28
N GLY A 506 -1.27 -10.29 9.93
CA GLY A 506 -0.94 -10.92 8.65
C GLY A 506 0.45 -11.54 8.68
N THR A 507 0.73 -12.44 7.74
CA THR A 507 1.90 -13.31 7.78
C THR A 507 2.63 -13.36 6.43
N ARG A 508 3.75 -14.09 6.38
CA ARG A 508 4.45 -14.37 5.11
C ARG A 508 3.65 -15.24 4.13
N LEU A 509 2.51 -15.81 4.53
CA LEU A 509 1.69 -16.65 3.67
C LEU A 509 1.10 -15.88 2.49
N GLN A 510 0.66 -14.63 2.72
CA GLN A 510 0.10 -13.74 1.69
C GLN A 510 0.76 -12.35 1.66
N GLY A 511 1.88 -12.17 2.37
CA GLY A 511 2.56 -10.88 2.48
C GLY A 511 1.76 -9.86 3.28
N GLY A 512 1.14 -10.29 4.38
CA GLY A 512 0.38 -9.42 5.28
C GLY A 512 -1.06 -9.14 4.86
N LYS A 513 -1.52 -9.59 3.69
CA LYS A 513 -2.91 -9.43 3.22
C LYS A 513 -3.92 -10.23 4.04
N ASP A 514 -3.43 -11.27 4.72
CA ASP A 514 -4.13 -12.16 5.65
C ASP A 514 -4.30 -11.56 7.06
N ALA A 515 -4.02 -10.26 7.23
CA ALA A 515 -4.28 -9.54 8.47
C ALA A 515 -5.78 -9.54 8.82
N ALA A 516 -6.07 -9.76 10.11
CA ALA A 516 -7.44 -9.67 10.62
C ALA A 516 -7.93 -8.20 10.63
N SER A 517 -9.25 -8.02 10.51
CA SER A 517 -9.87 -6.69 10.50
C SER A 517 -9.50 -5.88 11.75
N ALA A 518 -9.19 -4.59 11.56
CA ALA A 518 -8.75 -3.62 12.57
C ALA A 518 -9.64 -3.48 13.83
N ARG A 519 -10.85 -4.04 13.81
CA ARG A 519 -11.77 -4.13 14.95
C ARG A 519 -11.44 -5.25 15.96
N TYR A 520 -10.62 -6.24 15.55
CA TYR A 520 -10.25 -7.40 16.35
C TYR A 520 -8.80 -7.37 16.87
N ILE A 521 -7.90 -6.69 16.15
CA ILE A 521 -6.47 -6.61 16.45
C ILE A 521 -6.12 -5.36 17.27
N TYR A 522 -5.12 -5.50 18.14
CA TYR A 522 -4.66 -4.45 19.04
C TYR A 522 -3.21 -4.10 18.74
N THR A 523 -2.79 -2.90 19.14
CA THR A 523 -1.42 -2.42 18.96
C THR A 523 -1.02 -1.50 20.11
N ARG A 524 0.28 -1.39 20.34
CA ARG A 524 0.92 -0.39 21.20
C ARG A 524 2.25 0.03 20.57
N LEU A 525 2.92 1.01 21.18
CA LEU A 525 4.27 1.36 20.78
C LEU A 525 5.25 0.19 21.02
N SER A 526 6.14 -0.08 20.06
CA SER A 526 7.18 -1.10 20.25
C SER A 526 8.24 -0.63 21.25
N SER A 527 8.85 -1.56 21.99
CA SER A 527 9.81 -1.22 23.07
C SER A 527 11.05 -0.48 22.54
N LEU A 528 11.48 -0.79 21.32
CA LEU A 528 12.63 -0.16 20.66
C LEU A 528 12.35 1.26 20.16
N THR A 529 11.08 1.65 19.98
CA THR A 529 10.73 2.87 19.24
C THR A 529 11.14 4.15 19.96
N ARG A 530 11.18 4.19 21.30
CA ARG A 530 11.72 5.36 22.04
C ARG A 530 13.24 5.37 22.22
N PHE A 531 13.93 4.27 21.92
CA PHE A 531 15.38 4.30 21.73
C PHE A 531 15.72 4.89 20.34
N LEU A 532 14.95 4.50 19.31
CA LEU A 532 15.10 5.06 17.96
C LEU A 532 14.67 6.53 17.88
N PHE A 533 13.56 6.91 18.50
CA PHE A 533 13.01 8.27 18.51
C PHE A 533 13.01 8.82 19.94
N HIS A 534 14.18 9.33 20.36
CA HIS A 534 14.47 9.74 21.73
C HIS A 534 13.60 10.91 22.21
N GLU A 535 13.02 10.83 23.41
CA GLU A 535 11.98 11.78 23.87
C GLU A 535 12.47 13.23 23.97
N ASP A 536 13.75 13.45 24.34
CA ASP A 536 14.34 14.80 24.39
C ASP A 536 14.47 15.49 23.01
N ASP A 537 14.41 14.73 21.89
CA ASP A 537 14.39 15.34 20.56
C ASP A 537 13.01 15.92 20.21
N ASP A 538 11.93 15.44 20.83
CA ASP A 538 10.55 15.89 20.53
C ASP A 538 10.37 17.41 20.73
N VAL A 539 11.19 18.07 21.56
CA VAL A 539 11.12 19.53 21.79
C VAL A 539 11.84 20.35 20.69
N LEU A 540 12.65 19.71 19.84
CA LEU A 540 13.48 20.35 18.82
C LEU A 540 12.83 20.41 17.43
N LEU A 541 11.76 19.64 17.20
CA LEU A 541 11.16 19.41 15.90
C LEU A 541 10.18 20.53 15.50
N ALA A 542 10.07 20.77 14.19
CA ALA A 542 9.13 21.73 13.62
C ALA A 542 7.74 21.11 13.47
N TYR A 543 6.88 21.29 14.48
CA TYR A 543 5.47 20.86 14.45
C TYR A 543 4.64 21.71 13.49
N LEU A 544 3.97 21.04 12.55
CA LEU A 544 3.04 21.67 11.63
C LEU A 544 1.75 22.10 12.36
N ASN A 545 1.05 23.09 11.79
CA ASN A 545 -0.23 23.56 12.30
C ASN A 545 -1.28 23.54 11.17
N GLU A 546 -2.27 22.67 11.30
CA GLU A 546 -3.40 22.54 10.36
C GLU A 546 -4.67 22.99 11.10
N GLU A 547 -5.44 23.90 10.47
CA GLU A 547 -6.71 24.43 10.99
C GLU A 547 -6.65 25.12 12.38
N GLY A 548 -5.45 25.39 12.91
CA GLY A 548 -5.21 25.91 14.26
C GLY A 548 -4.69 24.86 15.25
N GLN A 549 -4.74 23.58 14.88
CA GLN A 549 -4.29 22.44 15.68
C GLN A 549 -2.82 22.11 15.35
N PHE A 550 -2.00 21.94 16.39
CA PHE A 550 -0.66 21.36 16.22
C PHE A 550 -0.78 19.85 16.00
N ILE A 551 -0.28 19.43 14.83
CA ILE A 551 -0.28 18.07 14.31
C ILE A 551 1.15 17.49 14.41
N GLU A 552 1.54 16.55 13.54
CA GLU A 552 2.89 15.97 13.51
C GLU A 552 3.98 16.99 13.07
N PRO A 553 5.27 16.72 13.33
CA PRO A 553 6.35 17.51 12.75
C PRO A 553 6.57 17.21 11.26
N GLU A 554 7.24 18.12 10.54
CA GLU A 554 7.65 17.90 9.14
C GLU A 554 8.32 16.54 8.94
N TRP A 555 9.20 16.17 9.87
CA TRP A 555 9.92 14.92 9.99
C TRP A 555 10.30 14.67 11.44
N TYR A 556 10.39 13.39 11.83
CA TYR A 556 11.14 13.01 13.01
C TYR A 556 12.63 12.87 12.66
N LEU A 557 13.49 12.91 13.68
CA LEU A 557 14.91 12.66 13.52
C LEU A 557 15.34 11.51 14.43
N PRO A 558 15.27 10.25 13.98
CA PRO A 558 15.70 9.08 14.75
C PRO A 558 17.23 9.05 14.98
N ILE A 559 17.73 8.14 15.81
CA ILE A 559 19.17 7.93 16.02
C ILE A 559 19.87 7.20 14.85
N LEU A 560 19.10 6.50 14.00
CA LEU A 560 19.52 5.80 12.78
C LEU A 560 18.65 6.24 11.60
N PRO A 561 19.17 6.30 10.35
CA PRO A 561 18.35 6.54 9.16
C PRO A 561 17.39 5.37 8.90
N MET A 562 16.19 5.45 9.47
CA MET A 562 15.20 4.37 9.51
C MET A 562 14.72 3.90 8.12
N VAL A 563 14.91 4.74 7.09
CA VAL A 563 14.70 4.39 5.68
C VAL A 563 15.57 3.22 5.19
N LEU A 564 16.77 3.05 5.77
CA LEU A 564 17.63 1.91 5.49
C LEU A 564 17.23 0.69 6.34
N VAL A 565 16.81 0.90 7.59
CA VAL A 565 16.41 -0.17 8.51
C VAL A 565 15.20 -0.96 7.97
N ASN A 566 14.11 -0.28 7.64
CA ASN A 566 12.86 -0.93 7.21
C ASN A 566 12.65 -0.92 5.68
N GLY A 567 13.57 -0.33 4.93
CA GLY A 567 13.38 -0.07 3.50
C GLY A 567 12.26 0.95 3.24
N ALA A 568 11.97 1.15 1.95
CA ALA A 568 10.85 1.99 1.51
C ALA A 568 10.46 1.68 0.06
N ASP A 569 9.17 1.55 -0.23
CA ASP A 569 8.65 1.54 -1.60
C ASP A 569 7.63 2.66 -1.79
N GLY A 570 7.71 3.36 -2.92
CA GLY A 570 6.83 4.48 -3.25
C GLY A 570 6.76 4.72 -4.74
N ILE A 571 5.58 5.09 -5.23
CA ILE A 571 5.35 5.50 -6.62
C ILE A 571 4.48 6.74 -6.55
N GLY A 572 4.96 7.85 -7.10
CA GLY A 572 4.20 9.10 -7.22
C GLY A 572 4.36 9.69 -8.62
N THR A 573 3.90 10.92 -8.80
CA THR A 573 3.87 11.54 -10.13
C THR A 573 5.26 11.91 -10.65
N GLY A 574 5.83 11.03 -11.48
CA GLY A 574 7.13 11.24 -12.16
C GLY A 574 8.34 10.58 -11.48
N TRP A 575 8.18 10.12 -10.24
CA TRP A 575 9.23 9.45 -9.45
C TRP A 575 8.73 8.16 -8.81
N SER A 576 9.68 7.28 -8.50
CA SER A 576 9.46 6.10 -7.67
C SER A 576 10.68 5.88 -6.78
N THR A 577 10.50 5.15 -5.69
CA THR A 577 11.58 4.70 -4.82
C THR A 577 11.37 3.23 -4.47
N SER A 578 12.45 2.47 -4.39
CA SER A 578 12.46 1.09 -3.89
C SER A 578 13.81 0.85 -3.23
N ILE A 579 13.80 0.93 -1.90
CA ILE A 579 14.93 0.81 -1.00
C ILE A 579 14.74 -0.50 -0.24
N PRO A 580 15.65 -1.48 -0.35
CA PRO A 580 15.56 -2.71 0.42
C PRO A 580 15.98 -2.45 1.88
N ASN A 581 15.67 -3.40 2.75
CA ASN A 581 16.06 -3.32 4.15
C ASN A 581 17.55 -3.63 4.31
N PHE A 582 18.18 -3.05 5.35
CA PHE A 582 19.57 -3.27 5.73
C PHE A 582 19.67 -3.65 7.22
N ASN A 583 20.81 -4.21 7.64
CA ASN A 583 21.06 -4.61 9.02
C ASN A 583 21.23 -3.36 9.92
N PRO A 584 20.47 -3.22 11.02
CA PRO A 584 20.66 -2.12 11.98
C PRO A 584 22.09 -2.03 12.54
N ARG A 585 22.79 -3.17 12.66
CA ARG A 585 24.16 -3.22 13.21
C ARG A 585 25.16 -2.57 12.25
N ASP A 586 25.15 -2.95 10.98
CA ASP A 586 26.00 -2.35 9.92
C ASP A 586 25.81 -0.82 9.83
N ILE A 587 24.56 -0.34 10.02
CA ILE A 587 24.22 1.09 10.02
C ILE A 587 24.82 1.80 11.25
N VAL A 588 24.72 1.20 12.45
CA VAL A 588 25.35 1.73 13.67
C VAL A 588 26.87 1.77 13.51
N ASP A 589 27.48 0.71 12.99
CA ASP A 589 28.93 0.63 12.80
C ASP A 589 29.42 1.70 11.82
N ASN A 590 28.74 1.93 10.70
CA ASN A 590 29.07 3.02 9.78
C ASN A 590 28.89 4.42 10.39
N ILE A 591 27.87 4.63 11.22
CA ILE A 591 27.70 5.89 11.96
C ILE A 591 28.86 6.08 12.96
N LYS A 592 29.29 5.03 13.68
CA LYS A 592 30.46 5.10 14.58
C LYS A 592 31.77 5.34 13.80
N ARG A 593 31.95 4.76 12.62
CA ARG A 593 33.08 5.06 11.72
C ARG A 593 33.13 6.54 11.35
N LEU A 594 32.01 7.13 10.93
CA LEU A 594 31.93 8.56 10.62
C LEU A 594 32.22 9.45 11.85
N MET A 595 31.84 9.05 13.07
CA MET A 595 32.26 9.75 14.30
C MET A 595 33.77 9.69 14.55
N ALA A 596 34.41 8.56 14.21
CA ALA A 596 35.85 8.36 14.34
C ALA A 596 36.67 9.00 13.19
N GLY A 597 36.02 9.50 12.14
CA GLY A 597 36.67 9.97 10.92
C GLY A 597 37.14 8.85 9.98
N GLU A 598 36.65 7.62 10.19
CA GLU A 598 36.92 6.47 9.31
C GLU A 598 35.96 6.43 8.10
N PRO A 599 36.39 5.87 6.95
CA PRO A 599 35.51 5.66 5.81
C PRO A 599 34.43 4.60 6.10
N GLN A 600 33.26 4.78 5.49
CA GLN A 600 32.17 3.80 5.57
C GLN A 600 32.54 2.48 4.89
N GLN A 601 31.99 1.38 5.41
CA GLN A 601 32.04 0.06 4.77
C GLN A 601 30.75 -0.18 3.94
N PRO A 602 30.84 -0.85 2.78
CA PRO A 602 29.66 -1.15 1.96
C PRO A 602 28.65 -2.03 2.72
N MET A 603 27.43 -1.54 2.88
CA MET A 603 26.32 -2.29 3.46
C MET A 603 25.62 -3.13 2.39
N HIS A 604 25.15 -4.32 2.75
CA HIS A 604 24.40 -5.20 1.84
C HIS A 604 22.95 -5.39 2.34
N PRO A 605 21.96 -5.57 1.45
CA PRO A 605 20.57 -5.74 1.88
C PRO A 605 20.40 -6.96 2.80
N TRP A 606 19.64 -6.80 3.87
CA TRP A 606 19.44 -7.80 4.91
C TRP A 606 18.03 -7.71 5.49
N TYR A 607 17.41 -8.88 5.68
CA TYR A 607 16.03 -9.01 6.12
C TYR A 607 15.95 -9.89 7.37
N ARG A 608 15.35 -9.36 8.44
CA ARG A 608 15.23 -10.06 9.73
C ARG A 608 14.60 -11.44 9.56
N GLY A 609 15.27 -12.48 10.05
CA GLY A 609 14.80 -13.87 10.05
C GLY A 609 14.88 -14.62 8.71
N PHE A 610 15.35 -13.99 7.63
CA PHE A 610 15.54 -14.65 6.33
C PHE A 610 16.70 -15.65 6.35
N ARG A 611 16.48 -16.87 5.85
CA ARG A 611 17.44 -17.99 5.90
C ARG A 611 18.07 -18.35 4.56
N GLY A 612 17.83 -17.55 3.52
CA GLY A 612 18.36 -17.74 2.18
C GLY A 612 19.69 -17.01 1.97
N ARG A 613 20.16 -16.99 0.72
CA ARG A 613 21.43 -16.36 0.34
C ARG A 613 21.19 -15.00 -0.32
N MET A 614 21.84 -13.95 0.21
CA MET A 614 21.98 -12.65 -0.46
C MET A 614 23.35 -12.61 -1.14
N VAL A 615 23.40 -12.45 -2.47
CA VAL A 615 24.66 -12.44 -3.23
C VAL A 615 24.70 -11.22 -4.14
N GLU A 616 25.75 -10.41 -4.04
CA GLU A 616 25.97 -9.29 -4.95
C GLU A 616 26.41 -9.77 -6.33
N LEU A 617 25.89 -9.14 -7.39
CA LEU A 617 26.24 -9.42 -8.77
C LEU A 617 27.35 -8.47 -9.24
N PRO A 618 28.37 -8.96 -9.97
CA PRO A 618 29.42 -8.09 -10.50
C PRO A 618 28.84 -7.02 -11.42
N THR A 619 29.12 -5.75 -11.10
CA THR A 619 28.69 -4.58 -11.86
C THR A 619 29.25 -4.62 -13.27
N LYS A 620 28.37 -4.67 -14.28
CA LYS A 620 28.76 -4.75 -15.70
C LYS A 620 29.11 -3.40 -16.33
N ASP A 621 28.72 -2.30 -15.68
CA ASP A 621 28.88 -0.94 -16.18
C ASP A 621 29.99 -0.23 -15.39
N VAL A 622 31.18 -0.10 -15.99
CA VAL A 622 32.29 0.67 -15.39
C VAL A 622 31.85 2.13 -15.26
N GLY A 623 31.79 2.65 -14.02
CA GLY A 623 31.34 4.00 -13.71
C GLY A 623 29.90 4.13 -13.20
N LYS A 624 29.22 3.02 -12.83
CA LYS A 624 27.99 3.08 -12.03
C LYS A 624 28.19 2.46 -10.65
N GLU A 625 27.84 3.21 -9.61
CA GLU A 625 27.87 2.77 -8.21
C GLU A 625 26.64 1.93 -7.80
N SER A 626 25.64 1.81 -8.68
CA SER A 626 24.39 1.10 -8.40
C SER A 626 24.62 -0.41 -8.29
N ARG A 627 24.42 -0.97 -7.09
CA ARG A 627 24.62 -2.39 -6.78
C ARG A 627 23.35 -3.21 -7.00
N ALA A 628 23.53 -4.47 -7.41
CA ALA A 628 22.44 -5.40 -7.72
C ALA A 628 22.71 -6.77 -7.10
N TYR A 629 21.65 -7.40 -6.59
CA TYR A 629 21.74 -8.60 -5.75
C TYR A 629 20.80 -9.70 -6.24
N VAL A 630 21.17 -10.96 -6.00
CA VAL A 630 20.25 -12.11 -6.09
C VAL A 630 19.87 -12.53 -4.67
N CYS A 631 18.57 -12.50 -4.40
CA CYS A 631 17.94 -13.10 -3.24
C CYS A 631 17.56 -14.53 -3.60
N THR A 632 18.30 -15.49 -3.06
CA THR A 632 18.10 -16.92 -3.33
C THR A 632 17.43 -17.56 -2.12
N GLY A 633 16.38 -18.35 -2.34
CA GLY A 633 15.81 -19.24 -1.33
C GLY A 633 16.75 -20.41 -0.99
N THR A 634 16.27 -21.32 -0.16
CA THR A 634 17.03 -22.51 0.27
C THR A 634 16.26 -23.76 -0.13
N ALA A 635 16.94 -24.63 -0.88
CA ALA A 635 16.40 -25.93 -1.29
C ALA A 635 17.52 -26.99 -1.36
N HIS A 636 17.13 -28.24 -1.15
CA HIS A 636 18.02 -29.40 -1.10
C HIS A 636 17.42 -30.57 -1.87
N VAL A 637 18.25 -31.35 -2.56
CA VAL A 637 17.83 -32.63 -3.18
C VAL A 637 18.04 -33.73 -2.14
N THR A 638 16.97 -34.42 -1.76
CA THR A 638 16.97 -35.36 -0.61
C THR A 638 16.87 -36.83 -1.01
N GLU A 639 16.13 -37.13 -2.06
CA GLU A 639 16.07 -38.42 -2.75
C GLU A 639 16.28 -38.17 -4.25
N GLU A 640 16.53 -39.21 -5.06
CA GLU A 640 16.83 -39.08 -6.50
C GLU A 640 15.85 -38.19 -7.27
N ASN A 641 14.58 -38.10 -6.84
CA ASN A 641 13.53 -37.31 -7.47
C ASN A 641 12.78 -36.38 -6.49
N ARG A 642 13.39 -36.02 -5.35
CA ARG A 642 12.78 -35.10 -4.36
C ARG A 642 13.59 -33.82 -4.17
N VAL A 643 12.86 -32.70 -4.04
CA VAL A 643 13.40 -31.39 -3.67
C VAL A 643 12.66 -30.90 -2.42
N GLU A 644 13.40 -30.73 -1.33
CA GLU A 644 12.94 -30.07 -0.10
C GLU A 644 13.24 -28.56 -0.24
N ILE A 645 12.22 -27.70 -0.11
CA ILE A 645 12.33 -26.24 -0.23
C ILE A 645 12.00 -25.63 1.14
N THR A 646 13.01 -25.10 1.83
CA THR A 646 12.94 -24.65 3.24
C THR A 646 12.96 -23.13 3.41
N GLU A 647 13.19 -22.37 2.34
CA GLU A 647 13.08 -20.90 2.35
C GLU A 647 12.76 -20.37 0.95
N LEU A 648 11.88 -19.36 0.87
CA LEU A 648 11.56 -18.64 -0.37
C LEU A 648 12.29 -17.30 -0.43
N PRO A 649 12.64 -16.78 -1.62
CA PRO A 649 13.14 -15.42 -1.77
C PRO A 649 12.24 -14.38 -1.11
N VAL A 650 12.87 -13.32 -0.58
CA VAL A 650 12.17 -12.16 -0.02
C VAL A 650 11.12 -11.62 -1.02
N ARG A 651 9.95 -11.29 -0.47
CA ARG A 651 8.73 -10.88 -1.20
C ARG A 651 8.18 -11.93 -2.18
N ARG A 652 8.47 -13.22 -1.96
CA ARG A 652 7.69 -14.32 -2.53
C ARG A 652 6.95 -15.08 -1.44
N TRP A 653 5.62 -14.99 -1.48
CA TRP A 653 4.72 -15.46 -0.43
C TRP A 653 4.32 -16.93 -0.62
N THR A 654 4.00 -17.62 0.47
CA THR A 654 3.76 -19.07 0.46
C THR A 654 2.55 -19.46 -0.40
N GLN A 655 1.45 -18.69 -0.36
CA GLN A 655 0.24 -18.96 -1.16
C GLN A 655 0.50 -18.71 -2.65
N ASP A 656 1.07 -17.56 -3.01
CA ASP A 656 1.50 -17.21 -4.38
C ASP A 656 2.51 -18.24 -4.95
N TYR A 657 3.30 -18.91 -4.07
CA TYR A 657 4.20 -19.98 -4.46
C TYR A 657 3.48 -21.33 -4.65
N LYS A 658 2.54 -21.67 -3.76
CA LYS A 658 1.70 -22.88 -3.82
C LYS A 658 0.88 -22.92 -5.11
N GLU A 659 0.15 -21.86 -5.43
CA GLU A 659 -0.65 -21.75 -6.67
C GLU A 659 0.24 -21.91 -7.92
N TRP A 660 1.48 -21.41 -7.85
CA TRP A 660 2.45 -21.65 -8.92
C TRP A 660 2.95 -23.10 -8.98
N LEU A 661 3.20 -23.78 -7.86
CA LEU A 661 3.52 -25.22 -7.85
C LEU A 661 2.37 -26.07 -8.42
N GLU A 662 1.11 -25.73 -8.11
CA GLU A 662 -0.06 -26.44 -8.65
C GLU A 662 -0.10 -26.40 -10.19
N SER A 663 0.26 -25.27 -10.80
CA SER A 663 0.42 -25.17 -12.28
C SER A 663 1.53 -26.06 -12.87
N LEU A 664 2.48 -26.55 -12.07
CA LEU A 664 3.51 -27.50 -12.50
C LEU A 664 3.06 -28.97 -12.39
N VAL A 665 2.05 -29.24 -11.57
CA VAL A 665 1.37 -30.54 -11.44
C VAL A 665 0.26 -30.68 -12.50
N LYS A 666 -0.48 -29.59 -12.75
CA LYS A 666 -1.55 -29.50 -13.76
C LYS A 666 -1.37 -28.25 -14.63
N PRO A 667 -0.60 -28.34 -15.72
CA PRO A 667 -0.45 -27.23 -16.66
C PRO A 667 -1.78 -26.85 -17.32
N ASP A 668 -2.11 -25.55 -17.35
CA ASP A 668 -3.30 -25.01 -18.05
C ASP A 668 -3.32 -25.39 -19.55
N ASN A 669 -2.13 -25.53 -20.12
CA ASN A 669 -1.91 -25.90 -21.51
C ASN A 669 -1.93 -27.43 -21.65
N LYS A 670 -3.01 -27.98 -22.23
CA LYS A 670 -3.20 -29.42 -22.47
C LYS A 670 -2.08 -30.12 -23.25
N ASN A 671 -1.22 -29.37 -23.93
CA ASN A 671 -0.08 -29.90 -24.70
C ASN A 671 1.24 -29.96 -23.89
N GLU A 672 1.24 -29.49 -22.64
CA GLU A 672 2.45 -29.38 -21.81
C GLU A 672 2.46 -30.49 -20.75
N LYS A 673 3.57 -31.26 -20.68
CA LYS A 673 3.74 -32.30 -19.67
C LYS A 673 4.01 -31.67 -18.29
N PRO A 674 3.48 -32.24 -17.19
CA PRO A 674 3.82 -31.80 -15.85
C PRO A 674 5.33 -31.91 -15.58
N LEU A 675 5.81 -31.11 -14.62
CA LEU A 675 7.18 -31.18 -14.10
C LEU A 675 7.21 -31.82 -12.71
N VAL A 676 6.15 -31.62 -11.94
CA VAL A 676 5.95 -32.14 -10.58
C VAL A 676 4.89 -33.22 -10.64
N VAL A 677 5.13 -34.35 -9.94
CA VAL A 677 4.15 -35.44 -9.78
C VAL A 677 3.15 -35.07 -8.69
N ASP A 678 3.68 -34.65 -7.54
CA ASP A 678 2.94 -34.29 -6.33
C ASP A 678 3.82 -33.39 -5.44
N TYR A 679 3.23 -32.69 -4.48
CA TYR A 679 3.96 -31.91 -3.48
C TYR A 679 3.24 -31.91 -2.12
N SER A 680 4.01 -31.93 -1.03
CA SER A 680 3.46 -31.87 0.34
C SER A 680 3.95 -30.64 1.11
N GLU A 681 3.03 -30.04 1.87
CA GLU A 681 3.24 -28.79 2.59
C GLU A 681 3.45 -29.03 4.09
N HIS A 682 4.53 -28.47 4.64
CA HIS A 682 4.91 -28.57 6.05
C HIS A 682 5.25 -27.19 6.66
N HIS A 683 4.82 -26.11 6.00
CA HIS A 683 5.04 -24.70 6.37
C HIS A 683 4.22 -24.24 7.59
N SER A 684 4.46 -23.00 8.02
CA SER A 684 3.63 -22.31 9.02
C SER A 684 3.48 -20.82 8.68
N ASP A 685 2.87 -20.07 9.60
CA ASP A 685 2.88 -18.60 9.69
C ASP A 685 4.27 -17.94 9.53
N THR A 686 5.35 -18.63 9.89
CA THR A 686 6.71 -18.09 10.07
C THR A 686 7.75 -18.82 9.23
N ASN A 687 7.65 -20.15 9.09
CA ASN A 687 8.56 -20.95 8.27
C ASN A 687 7.92 -21.38 6.93
N VAL A 688 8.75 -21.77 5.96
CA VAL A 688 8.31 -22.41 4.72
C VAL A 688 8.94 -23.80 4.62
N HIS A 689 8.15 -24.77 4.19
CA HIS A 689 8.60 -26.12 3.89
C HIS A 689 7.68 -26.72 2.82
N PHE A 690 8.21 -26.97 1.62
CA PHE A 690 7.58 -27.76 0.57
C PHE A 690 8.46 -28.97 0.23
N ASP A 691 7.89 -30.18 0.29
CA ASP A 691 8.50 -31.41 -0.20
C ASP A 691 7.95 -31.70 -1.60
N VAL A 692 8.74 -31.50 -2.65
CA VAL A 692 8.31 -31.57 -4.06
C VAL A 692 8.82 -32.85 -4.72
N VAL A 693 7.93 -33.63 -5.33
CA VAL A 693 8.26 -34.84 -6.09
C VAL A 693 8.34 -34.52 -7.58
N VAL A 694 9.53 -34.61 -8.17
CA VAL A 694 9.78 -34.32 -9.58
C VAL A 694 9.44 -35.55 -10.44
N VAL A 695 8.94 -35.33 -11.66
CA VAL A 695 8.78 -36.41 -12.66
C VAL A 695 10.17 -36.99 -12.98
N PRO A 696 10.44 -38.30 -12.78
CA PRO A 696 11.81 -38.83 -12.88
C PRO A 696 12.49 -38.63 -14.24
N GLU A 697 11.74 -38.73 -15.34
CA GLU A 697 12.23 -38.43 -16.70
C GLU A 697 12.75 -36.99 -16.86
N ARG A 698 12.33 -36.07 -15.97
CA ARG A 698 12.58 -34.63 -16.05
C ARG A 698 13.51 -34.10 -14.95
N MET A 699 13.87 -34.92 -13.96
CA MET A 699 14.83 -34.54 -12.92
C MET A 699 16.20 -34.12 -13.48
N PRO A 700 16.73 -34.71 -14.58
CA PRO A 700 17.92 -34.18 -15.25
C PRO A 700 17.76 -32.72 -15.71
N GLU A 701 16.57 -32.30 -16.16
CA GLU A 701 16.31 -30.91 -16.54
C GLU A 701 16.28 -29.94 -15.35
N VAL A 702 16.19 -30.44 -14.11
CA VAL A 702 16.24 -29.66 -12.87
C VAL A 702 17.70 -29.49 -12.44
N LEU A 703 18.47 -30.58 -12.52
CA LEU A 703 19.89 -30.60 -12.16
C LEU A 703 20.74 -29.77 -13.14
N GLU A 704 20.51 -29.91 -14.45
CA GLU A 704 21.17 -29.11 -15.51
C GLU A 704 20.90 -27.61 -15.34
N ALA A 705 19.66 -27.24 -14.99
CA ALA A 705 19.24 -25.85 -14.87
C ALA A 705 19.57 -25.19 -13.52
N THR A 706 20.06 -25.96 -12.52
CA THR A 706 19.98 -25.69 -11.07
C THR A 706 18.55 -25.70 -10.50
N VAL A 707 18.42 -26.25 -9.28
CA VAL A 707 17.16 -26.35 -8.54
C VAL A 707 16.56 -24.96 -8.33
N GLU A 708 17.37 -24.00 -7.88
CA GLU A 708 16.89 -22.66 -7.55
C GLU A 708 16.38 -21.91 -8.79
N THR A 709 16.99 -22.10 -9.95
CA THR A 709 16.49 -21.49 -11.20
C THR A 709 15.20 -22.17 -11.67
N LYS A 710 15.15 -23.51 -11.70
CA LYS A 710 13.98 -24.28 -12.18
C LYS A 710 12.75 -24.04 -11.30
N PHE A 711 12.93 -24.02 -9.98
CA PHE A 711 11.88 -23.74 -8.99
C PHE A 711 11.66 -22.24 -8.71
N LYS A 712 12.30 -21.35 -9.50
CA LYS A 712 12.18 -19.88 -9.40
C LYS A 712 12.43 -19.36 -7.97
N LEU A 713 13.37 -19.98 -7.26
CA LEU A 713 13.83 -19.61 -5.92
C LEU A 713 14.93 -18.54 -5.97
N ALA A 714 14.89 -17.65 -6.96
CA ALA A 714 15.82 -16.54 -7.11
C ALA A 714 15.06 -15.27 -7.57
N ASN A 715 15.04 -14.25 -6.72
CA ASN A 715 14.54 -12.90 -7.03
C ASN A 715 15.73 -11.94 -7.17
N LYS A 716 15.59 -10.90 -8.00
CA LYS A 716 16.62 -9.85 -8.15
C LYS A 716 16.25 -8.59 -7.36
N ILE A 717 17.16 -8.14 -6.51
CA ILE A 717 17.05 -6.88 -5.76
C ILE A 717 18.06 -5.88 -6.37
N ASN A 718 17.74 -4.59 -6.36
CA ASN A 718 18.55 -3.54 -7.01
C ASN A 718 18.49 -2.25 -6.18
N THR A 719 19.64 -1.66 -5.85
CA THR A 719 19.71 -0.41 -5.07
C THR A 719 19.78 0.84 -5.95
N SER A 720 19.54 0.75 -7.27
CA SER A 720 19.68 1.90 -8.17
C SER A 720 18.58 2.97 -8.04
N ASN A 721 17.44 2.66 -7.38
CA ASN A 721 16.21 3.47 -7.43
C ASN A 721 15.83 4.04 -6.05
N MET A 722 16.76 4.75 -5.42
CA MET A 722 16.59 5.33 -4.09
C MET A 722 16.34 6.83 -4.24
N MET A 723 15.08 7.20 -4.42
CA MET A 723 14.61 8.58 -4.50
C MET A 723 13.96 8.95 -3.18
N LEU A 724 14.40 10.04 -2.53
CA LEU A 724 13.91 10.45 -1.21
C LEU A 724 13.83 11.97 -1.13
N PHE A 725 12.93 12.49 -0.29
CA PHE A 725 12.97 13.90 0.09
C PHE A 725 14.14 14.16 1.03
N ASP A 726 14.99 15.13 0.69
CA ASP A 726 16.06 15.65 1.54
C ASP A 726 15.51 16.51 2.70
N ALA A 727 16.40 17.07 3.52
CA ALA A 727 16.05 17.95 4.63
C ALA A 727 15.45 19.31 4.23
N LYS A 728 15.28 19.58 2.93
CA LYS A 728 14.65 20.80 2.36
C LYS A 728 13.35 20.49 1.62
N GLY A 729 12.89 19.23 1.62
CA GLY A 729 11.71 18.82 0.85
C GLY A 729 11.96 18.67 -0.66
N ILE A 730 13.21 18.52 -1.09
CA ILE A 730 13.58 18.31 -2.50
C ILE A 730 13.87 16.82 -2.74
N ILE A 731 13.35 16.24 -3.83
CA ILE A 731 13.60 14.83 -4.16
C ILE A 731 15.03 14.67 -4.72
N LYS A 732 15.91 14.03 -3.95
CA LYS A 732 17.29 13.67 -4.33
C LYS A 732 17.37 12.19 -4.72
N HIS A 733 18.28 11.87 -5.66
CA HIS A 733 18.70 10.50 -5.95
C HIS A 733 19.92 10.12 -5.11
N PHE A 734 19.89 8.94 -4.52
CA PHE A 734 21.00 8.37 -3.76
C PHE A 734 21.54 7.15 -4.53
N PRO A 735 22.81 7.16 -5.01
CA PRO A 735 23.38 6.05 -5.76
C PRO A 735 23.57 4.78 -4.92
N THR A 736 23.91 4.95 -3.64
CA THR A 736 24.20 3.89 -2.67
C THR A 736 23.59 4.22 -1.29
N PRO A 737 23.35 3.24 -0.41
CA PRO A 737 22.83 3.50 0.94
C PRO A 737 23.81 4.28 1.83
N GLU A 738 25.12 4.20 1.56
CA GLU A 738 26.16 4.96 2.27
C GLU A 738 25.97 6.48 2.10
N HIS A 739 25.57 6.92 0.89
CA HIS A 739 25.23 8.33 0.61
C HIS A 739 24.01 8.83 1.41
N ILE A 740 23.11 7.95 1.85
CA ILE A 740 21.97 8.33 2.72
C ILE A 740 22.48 8.58 4.14
N ILE A 741 23.49 7.83 4.60
CA ILE A 741 24.14 8.09 5.90
C ILE A 741 24.94 9.40 5.83
N GLU A 742 25.62 9.70 4.72
CA GLU A 742 26.40 10.94 4.55
C GLU A 742 25.57 12.23 4.62
N ASP A 743 24.38 12.26 4.01
CA ASP A 743 23.45 13.39 4.15
C ASP A 743 22.82 13.46 5.55
N PHE A 744 22.57 12.30 6.19
CA PHE A 744 21.89 12.20 7.48
C PHE A 744 22.79 12.59 8.66
N PHE A 745 24.04 12.13 8.64
CA PHE A 745 25.01 12.24 9.73
C PHE A 745 25.25 13.68 10.24
N PRO A 746 25.58 14.67 9.38
CA PRO A 746 25.87 16.03 9.86
C PRO A 746 24.63 16.72 10.47
N LEU A 747 23.44 16.52 9.88
CA LEU A 747 22.20 17.05 10.42
C LEU A 747 21.85 16.40 11.76
N ARG A 748 22.05 15.08 11.89
CA ARG A 748 21.81 14.38 13.16
C ARG A 748 22.77 14.86 14.25
N LEU A 749 24.03 15.12 13.92
CA LEU A 749 25.01 15.66 14.85
C LEU A 749 24.69 17.10 15.30
N GLU A 750 24.20 17.96 14.39
CA GLU A 750 23.68 19.30 14.75
C GLU A 750 22.52 19.19 15.76
N TYR A 751 21.59 18.27 15.53
CA TYR A 751 20.46 18.06 16.44
C TYR A 751 20.87 17.52 17.82
N TYR A 752 21.93 16.71 17.92
CA TYR A 752 22.50 16.34 19.23
C TYR A 752 23.08 17.54 19.99
N GLU A 753 23.74 18.48 19.32
CA GLU A 753 24.20 19.72 19.96
C GLU A 753 23.01 20.60 20.37
N ARG A 754 21.97 20.70 19.54
CA ARG A 754 20.71 21.39 19.89
C ARG A 754 19.99 20.72 21.08
N ARG A 755 19.96 19.38 21.15
CA ARG A 755 19.44 18.63 22.31
C ARG A 755 20.24 18.95 23.56
N ARG A 756 21.57 18.88 23.49
CA ARG A 756 22.47 19.21 24.61
C ARG A 756 22.24 20.63 25.13
N GLN A 757 22.10 21.61 24.24
CA GLN A 757 21.76 22.99 24.60
C GLN A 757 20.36 23.12 25.23
N ALA A 758 19.35 22.43 24.69
CA ALA A 758 17.99 22.43 25.24
C ALA A 758 17.93 21.78 26.64
N LEU A 759 18.60 20.64 26.83
CA LEU A 759 18.75 19.96 28.12
C LEU A 759 19.48 20.86 29.13
N LEU A 760 20.63 21.43 28.76
CA LEU A 760 21.39 22.34 29.61
C LEU A 760 20.57 23.57 30.01
N LYS A 761 19.76 24.13 29.09
CA LYS A 761 18.81 25.21 29.38
C LYS A 761 17.71 24.76 30.34
N ALA A 762 17.16 23.56 30.17
CA ALA A 762 16.11 23.01 31.03
C ALA A 762 16.61 22.70 32.45
N VAL A 763 17.80 22.09 32.60
CA VAL A 763 18.40 21.79 33.92
C VAL A 763 18.82 23.09 34.63
N ARG A 764 19.42 24.06 33.93
CA ARG A 764 19.70 25.40 34.51
C ARG A 764 18.42 26.11 34.97
N ALA A 765 17.31 26.02 34.22
CA ALA A 765 16.02 26.58 34.63
C ALA A 765 15.40 25.85 35.84
N LYS A 766 15.57 24.52 35.96
CA LYS A 766 15.21 23.75 37.16
C LYS A 766 16.05 24.22 38.37
N TYR A 767 17.37 24.31 38.21
CA TYR A 767 18.29 24.80 39.25
C TYR A 767 17.92 26.20 39.75
N GLN A 768 17.67 27.17 38.86
CA GLN A 768 17.21 28.51 39.23
C GLN A 768 15.88 28.48 40.00
N ARG A 769 14.92 27.64 39.58
CA ARG A 769 13.63 27.50 40.28
C ARG A 769 13.81 26.92 41.68
N ILE A 770 14.63 25.87 41.84
CA ILE A 770 14.94 25.24 43.14
C ILE A 770 15.64 26.25 44.07
N LEU A 771 16.67 26.95 43.57
CA LEU A 771 17.43 27.93 44.33
C LEU A 771 16.54 29.10 44.80
N ASN A 772 15.62 29.58 43.96
CA ASN A 772 14.64 30.59 44.37
C ASN A 772 13.58 30.05 45.34
N CYS A 773 13.16 28.78 45.22
CA CYS A 773 12.30 28.15 46.24
C CYS A 773 13.01 28.04 47.60
N ALA A 774 14.29 27.64 47.63
CA ALA A 774 15.09 27.57 48.85
C ALA A 774 15.27 28.96 49.50
N ARG A 775 15.69 29.96 48.70
CA ARG A 775 15.77 31.37 49.14
C ARG A 775 14.44 31.89 49.68
N PHE A 776 13.32 31.51 49.06
CA PHE A 776 11.99 31.95 49.48
C PHE A 776 11.61 31.36 50.84
N ILE A 777 11.77 30.04 51.02
CA ILE A 777 11.51 29.41 52.32
C ILE A 777 12.42 30.02 53.39
N GLN A 778 13.74 30.15 53.14
CA GLN A 778 14.68 30.75 54.08
C GLN A 778 14.24 32.17 54.48
N PHE A 779 13.83 33.01 53.53
CA PHE A 779 13.37 34.37 53.84
C PHE A 779 12.08 34.40 54.67
N VAL A 780 11.21 33.38 54.56
CA VAL A 780 10.01 33.27 55.40
C VAL A 780 10.35 32.74 56.80
N VAL A 781 11.24 31.74 56.91
CA VAL A 781 11.73 31.18 58.19
C VAL A 781 12.52 32.24 58.98
N ASP A 782 13.40 32.99 58.31
CA ASP A 782 14.17 34.10 58.89
C ASP A 782 13.31 35.32 59.30
N GLY A 783 12.01 35.32 58.99
CA GLY A 783 11.11 36.47 59.18
C GLY A 783 11.39 37.67 58.25
N LYS A 784 12.29 37.53 57.27
CA LYS A 784 12.67 38.57 56.28
C LYS A 784 11.54 38.87 55.28
N LEU A 785 10.64 37.91 55.04
CA LEU A 785 9.51 38.02 54.11
C LEU A 785 8.20 37.54 54.77
N THR A 786 7.40 38.48 55.26
CA THR A 786 6.06 38.19 55.78
C THR A 786 5.06 38.00 54.65
N VAL A 787 4.57 36.76 54.49
CA VAL A 787 3.55 36.36 53.49
C VAL A 787 2.12 36.42 54.05
N ASN A 788 1.96 36.19 55.37
CA ASN A 788 0.65 36.09 56.02
C ASN A 788 -0.10 37.44 56.07
N ARG A 789 -1.43 37.41 55.89
CA ARG A 789 -2.36 38.56 55.89
C ARG A 789 -2.02 39.72 54.93
N ARG A 790 -1.20 39.52 53.90
CA ARG A 790 -0.83 40.55 52.90
C ARG A 790 -1.42 40.28 51.52
N LYS A 791 -1.54 41.33 50.69
CA LYS A 791 -2.04 41.20 49.32
C LYS A 791 -0.95 40.69 48.40
N LYS A 792 -1.30 39.82 47.44
CA LYS A 792 -0.36 39.25 46.45
C LYS A 792 0.55 40.33 45.83
N ALA A 793 -0.01 41.43 45.35
CA ALA A 793 0.75 42.51 44.70
C ALA A 793 1.81 43.17 45.61
N GLU A 794 1.59 43.22 46.92
CA GLU A 794 2.57 43.75 47.88
C GLU A 794 3.76 42.77 48.04
N ILE A 795 3.48 41.47 48.02
CA ILE A 795 4.48 40.40 48.13
C ILE A 795 5.27 40.31 46.82
N GLU A 796 4.65 40.50 45.65
CA GLU A 796 5.36 40.54 44.37
C GLU A 796 6.34 41.73 44.27
N VAL A 797 6.03 42.87 44.90
CA VAL A 797 6.96 44.02 45.03
C VAL A 797 8.15 43.68 45.93
N ASP A 798 7.92 42.99 47.05
CA ASP A 798 9.03 42.55 47.92
C ASP A 798 9.91 41.48 47.24
N LEU A 799 9.32 40.54 46.50
CA LEU A 799 10.08 39.54 45.72
C LEU A 799 10.94 40.18 44.63
N GLU A 800 10.44 41.22 43.98
CA GLU A 800 11.22 42.00 43.01
C GLU A 800 12.35 42.78 43.69
N ARG A 801 12.07 43.42 44.84
CA ARG A 801 13.05 44.12 45.67
C ARG A 801 14.15 43.20 46.21
N PHE A 802 13.83 41.95 46.50
CA PHE A 802 14.79 40.93 46.96
C PHE A 802 15.47 40.15 45.81
N GLY A 803 15.20 40.49 44.55
CA GLY A 803 15.86 39.87 43.39
C GLY A 803 15.54 38.37 43.27
N PHE A 804 14.25 38.01 43.28
CA PHE A 804 13.79 36.70 42.84
C PHE A 804 13.47 36.73 41.33
N ASP A 805 13.70 35.64 40.61
CA ASP A 805 13.39 35.59 39.18
C ASP A 805 11.89 35.42 38.93
N ARG A 806 11.33 36.17 37.98
CA ARG A 806 9.99 35.91 37.42
C ARG A 806 10.11 34.74 36.44
N LEU A 807 9.55 33.57 36.76
CA LEU A 807 9.65 32.36 35.94
C LEU A 807 8.32 31.97 35.29
N SER A 808 8.39 31.12 34.25
CA SER A 808 7.20 30.47 33.69
C SER A 808 6.59 29.51 34.70
N LYS A 809 5.26 29.44 34.73
CA LYS A 809 4.51 28.50 35.59
C LYS A 809 4.83 27.05 35.24
N THR A 810 4.94 26.74 33.94
CA THR A 810 5.47 25.49 33.39
C THR A 810 6.99 25.56 33.20
N VAL A 811 7.69 24.52 33.62
CA VAL A 811 9.12 24.31 33.32
C VAL A 811 9.23 23.46 32.05
N GLY A 812 10.00 23.90 31.06
CA GLY A 812 10.31 23.09 29.87
C GLY A 812 9.27 23.09 28.74
N GLY A 813 8.65 24.24 28.43
CA GLY A 813 7.89 24.43 27.19
C GLY A 813 8.31 25.73 26.47
N PRO A 814 8.35 25.75 25.12
CA PRO A 814 8.73 26.94 24.36
C PRO A 814 7.70 28.08 24.46
N ALA A 815 8.11 29.29 24.08
CA ALA A 815 7.31 30.51 24.20
C ALA A 815 6.25 30.64 23.08
N GLY A 816 5.27 29.72 23.05
CA GLY A 816 4.16 29.70 22.10
C GLY A 816 2.80 29.70 22.79
N LYS A 817 2.41 30.81 23.45
CA LYS A 817 1.11 30.90 24.13
C LYS A 817 -0.02 31.28 23.16
N GLY A 818 -0.66 30.25 22.59
CA GLY A 818 -1.94 30.37 21.89
C GLY A 818 -2.71 29.05 21.94
N GLY A 819 -3.88 29.04 22.58
CA GLY A 819 -4.71 27.84 22.76
C GLY A 819 -4.35 27.02 24.00
N SER A 820 -5.36 26.38 24.60
CA SER A 820 -5.23 25.57 25.81
C SER A 820 -5.54 24.10 25.52
N GLY A 821 -4.56 23.22 25.69
CA GLY A 821 -4.74 21.77 25.75
C GLY A 821 -3.90 21.21 26.90
N ALA A 822 -4.53 20.48 27.83
CA ALA A 822 -3.84 19.90 28.99
C ALA A 822 -3.41 18.46 28.69
N GLY A 823 -2.22 18.04 29.16
CA GLY A 823 -1.79 16.64 29.05
C GLY A 823 -0.33 16.38 28.72
N ALA A 824 0.63 17.03 29.38
CA ALA A 824 2.07 16.72 29.29
C ALA A 824 2.61 16.28 30.66
N GLY A 825 2.23 15.08 31.10
CA GLY A 825 2.48 14.56 32.44
C GLY A 825 3.73 13.68 32.55
N GLY A 826 4.91 14.29 32.72
CA GLY A 826 6.12 13.56 33.11
C GLY A 826 6.12 13.22 34.60
N ARG A 827 5.84 11.96 34.96
CA ARG A 827 6.09 11.42 36.31
C ARG A 827 7.40 10.62 36.32
N TYR A 828 8.33 11.01 37.17
CA TYR A 828 9.27 10.07 37.79
C TYR A 828 8.59 9.41 39.00
N SER A 829 9.07 8.23 39.41
CA SER A 829 8.49 7.40 40.46
C SER A 829 8.74 7.94 41.87
N GLY A 830 7.72 7.87 42.73
CA GLY A 830 7.84 8.16 44.16
C GLY A 830 6.47 8.10 44.85
N GLU A 831 6.28 7.03 45.62
CA GLU A 831 5.21 6.79 46.61
C GLU A 831 3.75 6.73 46.10
N GLU A 832 3.04 5.70 46.59
CA GLU A 832 1.63 5.43 46.35
C GLU A 832 0.85 5.77 47.63
N GLU A 833 -0.15 6.64 47.55
CA GLU A 833 -1.27 6.64 48.50
C GLU A 833 -2.54 6.30 47.73
N GLU A 834 -3.15 5.16 48.06
CA GLU A 834 -4.49 4.81 47.61
C GLU A 834 -5.50 5.73 48.29
N LYS A 835 -6.50 6.21 47.54
CA LYS A 835 -7.76 6.70 48.10
C LYS A 835 -8.93 6.12 47.33
N GLU A 836 -9.89 5.63 48.10
CA GLU A 836 -11.06 4.93 47.64
C GLU A 836 -12.02 5.91 46.95
N GLU A 837 -12.52 5.54 45.76
CA GLU A 837 -13.68 6.20 45.15
C GLU A 837 -14.95 5.47 45.60
N GLU A 838 -15.53 5.90 46.73
CA GLU A 838 -16.99 5.76 46.89
C GLU A 838 -17.64 6.78 45.95
N GLY A 839 -18.43 6.29 44.99
CA GLY A 839 -19.10 7.13 44.00
C GLY A 839 -20.53 7.45 44.40
N GLU A 840 -20.99 8.64 44.04
CA GLU A 840 -22.40 8.89 43.80
C GLU A 840 -22.55 9.68 42.51
N ALA A 841 -23.55 9.32 41.71
CA ALA A 841 -23.87 10.00 40.46
C ALA A 841 -25.18 10.77 40.67
N ASP A 842 -25.19 12.05 40.28
CA ASP A 842 -26.44 12.77 40.05
C ASP A 842 -26.33 13.62 38.78
N ASP A 843 -27.45 13.74 38.07
CA ASP A 843 -27.59 14.42 36.78
C ASP A 843 -28.70 15.46 36.90
N SER A 844 -28.38 16.74 36.69
CA SER A 844 -29.41 17.71 36.35
C SER A 844 -28.93 19.00 35.69
N SER A 845 -29.48 19.23 34.50
CA SER A 845 -29.93 20.53 33.97
C SER A 845 -28.93 21.70 33.89
N ALA A 846 -28.56 22.05 32.66
CA ALA A 846 -28.19 23.42 32.32
C ALA A 846 -29.46 24.31 32.28
N LEU A 847 -29.44 25.45 32.97
CA LEU A 847 -30.44 26.52 32.82
C LEU A 847 -29.76 27.90 32.91
N ALA A 848 -30.10 28.80 32.00
CA ALA A 848 -29.37 30.05 31.81
C ALA A 848 -29.90 31.20 32.69
N ALA A 849 -28.98 31.93 33.33
CA ALA A 849 -29.30 33.16 34.09
C ALA A 849 -28.62 34.38 33.45
N THR A 850 -29.44 35.37 33.07
CA THR A 850 -29.05 36.58 32.33
C THR A 850 -28.07 37.50 33.05
N SER A 851 -26.99 37.93 32.40
CA SER A 851 -26.13 39.02 32.88
C SER A 851 -26.65 40.41 32.45
N LYS A 852 -27.22 41.20 33.38
CA LYS A 852 -27.29 42.67 33.21
C LYS A 852 -25.95 43.29 33.61
N GLY A 853 -25.50 44.29 32.85
CA GLY A 853 -24.15 44.84 32.98
C GLY A 853 -23.99 45.95 34.02
N GLY A 854 -22.74 46.18 34.42
CA GLY A 854 -22.31 47.37 35.16
C GLY A 854 -20.97 47.88 34.60
N LYS A 855 -20.93 49.14 34.16
CA LYS A 855 -19.68 49.79 33.73
C LYS A 855 -18.93 50.30 34.97
N GLY A 856 -17.72 49.80 35.20
CA GLY A 856 -16.72 50.38 36.10
C GLY A 856 -15.47 50.76 35.29
N ALA A 857 -14.92 51.95 35.51
CA ALA A 857 -13.81 52.50 34.74
C ALA A 857 -12.57 52.74 35.62
N GLY A 858 -11.40 52.92 34.98
CA GLY A 858 -10.20 53.46 35.62
C GLY A 858 -9.30 52.43 36.31
N GLY A 859 -8.41 51.80 35.55
CA GLY A 859 -7.33 50.96 36.08
C GLY A 859 -6.24 50.78 35.05
N SER A 860 -5.13 51.51 35.19
CA SER A 860 -4.02 51.47 34.23
C SER A 860 -3.33 50.11 34.24
N LYS A 861 -3.50 49.31 33.18
CA LYS A 861 -2.71 48.10 32.98
C LYS A 861 -1.35 48.49 32.43
N HIS A 862 -0.37 48.54 33.33
CA HIS A 862 1.04 48.55 32.95
C HIS A 862 1.34 47.30 32.11
N SER A 863 2.08 47.45 31.00
CA SER A 863 2.43 46.31 30.15
C SER A 863 3.37 45.37 30.90
N THR A 864 3.00 44.10 31.03
CA THR A 864 3.81 43.07 31.69
C THR A 864 4.15 41.96 30.70
N ASN A 865 5.44 41.66 30.57
CA ASN A 865 5.97 40.67 29.63
C ASN A 865 5.29 39.30 29.75
N GLY A 866 5.12 38.63 28.60
CA GLY A 866 4.29 37.44 28.47
C GLY A 866 4.70 36.27 29.36
N GLY A 867 3.89 35.99 30.39
CA GLY A 867 3.83 34.69 31.06
C GLY A 867 4.86 34.40 32.16
N LEU A 868 5.76 35.33 32.47
CA LEU A 868 6.69 35.22 33.60
C LEU A 868 6.07 35.78 34.89
N SER A 869 6.19 35.05 36.01
CA SER A 869 5.48 35.34 37.26
C SER A 869 6.18 34.79 38.50
N TYR A 870 5.73 35.22 39.68
CA TYR A 870 6.13 34.64 40.97
C TYR A 870 5.20 33.51 41.46
N ASP A 871 4.25 33.05 40.62
CA ASP A 871 3.28 32.00 40.98
C ASP A 871 3.94 30.73 41.51
N TYR A 872 5.15 30.40 41.05
CA TYR A 872 5.88 29.19 41.47
C TYR A 872 6.39 29.21 42.92
N LEU A 873 6.52 30.41 43.52
CA LEU A 873 6.80 30.61 44.95
C LEU A 873 5.48 30.77 45.72
N LEU A 874 4.57 31.58 45.18
CA LEU A 874 3.33 31.98 45.84
C LEU A 874 2.23 30.89 45.85
N SER A 875 2.47 29.74 45.20
CA SER A 875 1.62 28.54 45.29
C SER A 875 2.22 27.42 46.14
N MET A 876 3.29 27.66 46.89
CA MET A 876 3.88 26.67 47.79
C MET A 876 2.97 26.42 49.01
N SER A 877 2.86 25.16 49.44
CA SER A 877 2.09 24.79 50.63
C SER A 877 2.71 25.37 51.90
N ILE A 878 1.89 25.83 52.85
CA ILE A 878 2.37 26.35 54.14
C ILE A 878 3.19 25.28 54.89
N TYR A 879 2.82 24.00 54.76
CA TYR A 879 3.55 22.87 55.32
C TYR A 879 4.94 22.62 54.69
N SER A 880 5.27 23.29 53.58
CA SER A 880 6.60 23.20 52.93
C SER A 880 7.58 24.29 53.36
N LEU A 881 7.18 25.15 54.31
CA LEU A 881 8.00 26.25 54.85
C LEU A 881 8.84 25.80 56.06
N THR A 882 9.67 24.77 55.89
CA THR A 882 10.51 24.18 56.95
C THR A 882 11.99 24.12 56.58
N GLU A 883 12.89 24.17 57.57
CA GLU A 883 14.34 24.05 57.37
C GLU A 883 14.72 22.71 56.70
N GLU A 884 14.04 21.62 57.07
CA GLU A 884 14.19 20.31 56.41
C GLU A 884 13.91 20.39 54.90
N LYS A 885 12.95 21.22 54.47
CA LYS A 885 12.64 21.40 53.05
C LYS A 885 13.68 22.28 52.34
N ILE A 886 14.34 23.21 53.05
CA ILE A 886 15.52 23.92 52.52
C ILE A 886 16.65 22.92 52.28
N ALA A 887 17.01 22.12 53.28
CA ALA A 887 18.07 21.10 53.17
C ALA A 887 17.76 19.96 52.17
N ALA A 888 16.50 19.77 51.80
CA ALA A 888 16.12 18.94 50.64
C ALA A 888 16.39 19.67 49.31
N LEU A 889 15.89 20.90 49.17
CA LEU A 889 16.08 21.70 47.94
C LEU A 889 17.55 22.04 47.66
N GLU A 890 18.40 22.17 48.69
CA GLU A 890 19.85 22.37 48.51
C GLU A 890 20.53 21.11 47.96
N ARG A 891 20.12 19.91 48.40
CA ARG A 891 20.57 18.64 47.81
C ARG A 891 20.07 18.49 46.36
N ASP A 892 18.81 18.84 46.09
CA ASP A 892 18.26 18.87 44.74
C ASP A 892 19.06 19.84 43.83
N ALA A 893 19.44 21.01 44.36
CA ALA A 893 20.24 22.01 43.64
C ALA A 893 21.67 21.53 43.37
N GLU A 894 22.33 20.89 44.34
CA GLU A 894 23.61 20.22 44.14
C GLU A 894 23.54 19.16 43.04
N GLU A 895 22.48 18.36 43.00
CA GLU A 895 22.31 17.33 41.96
C GLU A 895 22.12 17.97 40.58
N MET A 896 21.25 18.97 40.45
CA MET A 896 21.10 19.71 39.20
C MET A 896 22.42 20.35 38.74
N LEU A 897 23.25 20.87 39.66
CA LEU A 897 24.55 21.44 39.32
C LEU A 897 25.54 20.37 38.85
N LYS A 898 25.54 19.18 39.47
CA LYS A 898 26.31 18.01 38.99
C LYS A 898 25.84 17.56 37.59
N GLN A 899 24.54 17.58 37.32
CA GLN A 899 23.97 17.30 35.99
C GLN A 899 24.38 18.34 34.95
N VAL A 900 24.37 19.65 35.27
CA VAL A 900 24.87 20.71 34.37
C VAL A 900 26.35 20.49 34.05
N ALA A 901 27.19 20.25 35.05
CA ALA A 901 28.63 20.02 34.86
C ALA A 901 28.94 18.74 34.04
N ALA A 902 28.03 17.77 34.00
CA ALA A 902 28.12 16.60 33.11
C ALA A 902 27.71 16.94 31.66
N LEU A 903 26.61 17.68 31.47
CA LEU A 903 26.12 18.12 30.14
C LEU A 903 27.03 19.16 29.47
N GLU A 904 27.81 19.91 30.25
CA GLU A 904 28.84 20.83 29.75
C GLU A 904 30.10 20.11 29.25
N LYS A 905 30.43 18.94 29.84
CA LYS A 905 31.59 18.12 29.45
C LYS A 905 31.27 17.09 28.36
N THR A 906 30.01 16.70 28.21
CA THR A 906 29.57 15.73 27.19
C THR A 906 29.49 16.41 25.83
N SER A 907 30.17 15.88 24.81
CA SER A 907 30.07 16.37 23.43
C SER A 907 28.92 15.69 22.67
N ALA A 908 28.46 16.31 21.58
CA ALA A 908 27.38 15.76 20.74
C ALA A 908 27.68 14.33 20.20
N PRO A 909 28.90 13.99 19.72
CA PRO A 909 29.22 12.61 19.32
C PRO A 909 29.10 11.62 20.48
N VAL A 910 29.60 11.95 21.67
CA VAL A 910 29.55 11.06 22.85
C VAL A 910 28.11 10.84 23.34
N MET A 911 27.24 11.86 23.21
CA MET A 911 25.82 11.71 23.51
C MET A 911 25.13 10.77 22.50
N TRP A 912 25.47 10.85 21.21
CA TRP A 912 24.92 9.98 20.18
C TRP A 912 25.45 8.54 20.30
N GLU A 913 26.76 8.36 20.53
CA GLU A 913 27.36 7.03 20.77
C GLU A 913 26.67 6.31 21.94
N LYS A 914 26.41 7.02 23.05
CA LYS A 914 25.67 6.46 24.18
C LYS A 914 24.25 6.04 23.80
N ASP A 915 23.53 6.81 22.99
CA ASP A 915 22.20 6.45 22.50
C ASP A 915 22.24 5.20 21.59
N LEU A 916 23.26 5.08 20.74
CA LEU A 916 23.49 3.93 19.87
C LEU A 916 23.79 2.65 20.69
N ASP A 917 24.61 2.75 21.73
CA ASP A 917 24.92 1.61 22.61
C ASP A 917 23.72 1.18 23.46
N ASN A 918 22.94 2.14 23.98
CA ASN A 918 21.67 1.88 24.66
C ASN A 918 20.68 1.15 23.72
N PHE A 919 20.59 1.60 22.46
CA PHE A 919 19.77 0.96 21.44
C PHE A 919 20.26 -0.45 21.09
N LEU A 920 21.57 -0.67 20.88
CA LEU A 920 22.12 -1.99 20.60
C LEU A 920 21.87 -2.99 21.75
N ALA A 921 21.99 -2.55 23.00
CA ALA A 921 21.67 -3.36 24.16
C ALA A 921 20.18 -3.73 24.23
N ALA A 922 19.29 -2.76 23.99
CA ALA A 922 17.84 -3.00 23.91
C ALA A 922 17.46 -3.89 22.72
N TYR A 923 18.14 -3.75 21.58
CA TYR A 923 17.94 -4.55 20.38
C TYR A 923 18.34 -6.01 20.60
N HIS A 924 19.48 -6.27 21.25
CA HIS A 924 19.90 -7.63 21.62
C HIS A 924 18.88 -8.32 22.54
N GLN A 925 18.44 -7.65 23.60
CA GLN A 925 17.41 -8.18 24.52
C GLN A 925 16.08 -8.45 23.82
N TRP A 926 15.73 -7.62 22.83
CA TRP A 926 14.55 -7.82 22.00
C TRP A 926 14.70 -9.02 21.04
N GLU A 927 15.86 -9.18 20.38
CA GLU A 927 16.16 -10.34 19.53
C GLU A 927 16.13 -11.66 20.32
N GLU A 928 16.78 -11.72 21.49
CA GLU A 928 16.72 -12.89 22.41
C GLU A 928 15.26 -13.23 22.80
N GLY A 929 14.44 -12.21 23.02
CA GLY A 929 13.03 -12.36 23.36
C GLY A 929 12.17 -12.92 22.21
N GLU A 930 12.49 -12.61 20.96
CA GLU A 930 11.83 -13.20 19.79
C GLU A 930 12.35 -14.62 19.48
N GLU A 931 13.67 -14.85 19.57
CA GLU A 931 14.25 -16.18 19.38
C GLU A 931 13.70 -17.21 20.39
N ALA A 932 13.49 -16.80 21.64
CA ALA A 932 12.86 -17.65 22.66
C ALA A 932 11.44 -18.11 22.26
N LYS A 933 10.61 -17.21 21.72
CA LYS A 933 9.25 -17.56 21.22
C LYS A 933 9.31 -18.52 20.05
N VAL A 934 10.22 -18.29 19.10
CA VAL A 934 10.42 -19.17 17.94
C VAL A 934 10.89 -20.55 18.41
N ALA A 935 11.81 -20.62 19.37
CA ALA A 935 12.29 -21.86 19.95
C ALA A 935 11.18 -22.65 20.66
N ASP A 936 10.32 -22.00 21.45
CA ASP A 936 9.19 -22.68 22.11
C ASP A 936 8.09 -23.11 21.14
N THR A 937 7.88 -22.35 20.07
CA THR A 937 6.99 -22.73 18.96
C THR A 937 7.53 -23.98 18.24
N MET A 938 8.83 -24.00 17.93
CA MET A 938 9.49 -25.18 17.33
C MET A 938 9.51 -26.40 18.27
N ARG A 939 9.79 -26.21 19.56
CA ARG A 939 9.69 -27.28 20.59
C ARG A 939 8.29 -27.89 20.61
N SER A 940 7.25 -27.05 20.55
CA SER A 940 5.85 -27.47 20.53
C SER A 940 5.48 -28.23 19.25
N GLN A 941 5.90 -27.74 18.08
CA GLN A 941 5.70 -28.42 16.79
C GLN A 941 6.44 -29.78 16.72
N MET A 942 7.67 -29.86 17.24
CA MET A 942 8.41 -31.13 17.31
C MET A 942 7.73 -32.13 18.26
N ALA A 943 7.21 -31.68 19.40
CA ALA A 943 6.44 -32.54 20.30
C ALA A 943 5.15 -33.08 19.64
N ALA A 944 4.50 -32.27 18.79
CA ALA A 944 3.35 -32.71 17.99
C ALA A 944 3.74 -33.74 16.90
N ARG A 945 4.80 -33.50 16.12
CA ARG A 945 5.32 -34.46 15.11
C ARG A 945 5.82 -35.77 15.76
N GLY A 946 6.35 -35.70 16.99
CA GLY A 946 6.69 -36.87 17.80
C GLY A 946 5.47 -37.70 18.20
N LYS A 947 4.39 -37.05 18.65
CA LYS A 947 3.11 -37.72 18.97
C LYS A 947 2.46 -38.35 17.74
N SER A 948 2.44 -37.70 16.58
CA SER A 948 1.85 -38.27 15.37
C SER A 948 2.63 -39.49 14.85
N LYS A 949 3.97 -39.46 14.88
CA LYS A 949 4.82 -40.65 14.59
C LYS A 949 4.61 -41.80 15.60
N ALA A 950 4.29 -41.51 16.86
CA ALA A 950 3.95 -42.53 17.85
C ALA A 950 2.55 -43.14 17.62
N VAL A 951 1.57 -42.33 17.18
CA VAL A 951 0.22 -42.80 16.84
C VAL A 951 0.23 -43.68 15.58
N THR A 952 0.95 -43.31 14.52
CA THR A 952 1.07 -44.17 13.32
C THR A 952 1.80 -45.48 13.61
N LYS A 953 2.84 -45.48 14.47
CA LYS A 953 3.45 -46.74 14.95
C LYS A 953 2.48 -47.61 15.75
N LYS A 954 1.58 -47.04 16.55
CA LYS A 954 0.51 -47.80 17.23
C LYS A 954 -0.53 -48.35 16.25
N ALA A 955 -0.95 -47.58 15.25
CA ALA A 955 -1.89 -48.03 14.22
C ALA A 955 -1.34 -49.24 13.43
N ALA A 956 -0.09 -49.16 12.99
CA ALA A 956 0.61 -50.24 12.31
C ALA A 956 0.81 -51.50 13.20
N ALA A 957 0.90 -51.34 14.52
CA ALA A 957 0.95 -52.46 15.45
C ALA A 957 -0.43 -53.11 15.69
N SER A 958 -1.53 -52.39 15.47
CA SER A 958 -2.90 -52.92 15.66
C SER A 958 -3.46 -53.68 14.45
N SER A 959 -2.96 -53.46 13.23
CA SER A 959 -3.45 -54.15 12.03
C SER A 959 -2.94 -55.59 11.86
N SER A 960 -1.95 -56.03 12.65
CA SER A 960 -1.28 -57.31 12.49
C SER A 960 -1.96 -58.52 13.18
N ARG A 961 -3.20 -58.37 13.66
CA ARG A 961 -3.87 -59.41 14.49
C ARG A 961 -5.25 -59.87 14.00
N ALA A 962 -5.62 -59.61 12.74
CA ALA A 962 -6.93 -59.95 12.20
C ALA A 962 -6.88 -60.45 10.74
N THR A 963 -6.32 -61.64 10.50
CA THR A 963 -6.63 -62.52 9.33
C THR A 963 -5.93 -63.87 9.48
N ALA A 964 -6.64 -64.90 9.95
CA ALA A 964 -6.11 -66.26 10.02
C ALA A 964 -7.25 -67.30 10.08
N SER A 965 -7.78 -67.73 8.92
CA SER A 965 -8.66 -68.89 8.82
C SER A 965 -8.67 -69.47 7.40
N THR A 966 -8.87 -70.80 7.32
CA THR A 966 -9.42 -71.53 6.16
C THR A 966 -8.48 -71.90 4.99
N LEU A 967 -7.79 -73.06 5.13
CA LEU A 967 -7.42 -74.05 4.07
C LEU A 967 -6.43 -73.64 2.94
N VAL A 968 -5.67 -74.55 2.29
CA VAL A 968 -5.05 -75.86 2.65
C VAL A 968 -4.01 -76.22 1.55
N GLY A 969 -2.97 -77.04 1.83
CA GLY A 969 -2.31 -77.80 0.74
C GLY A 969 -0.78 -78.06 0.80
N LEU A 970 -0.40 -79.22 1.39
CA LEU A 970 0.81 -80.02 1.10
C LEU A 970 2.23 -79.47 1.43
N PRO A 971 3.27 -80.35 1.59
CA PRO A 971 4.54 -79.99 2.23
C PRO A 971 5.82 -80.14 1.36
N GLY A 972 6.87 -79.38 1.68
CA GLY A 972 8.23 -79.49 1.11
C GLY A 972 9.32 -79.40 2.19
N LYS A 973 10.47 -80.06 1.98
CA LYS A 973 11.52 -80.28 3.01
C LYS A 973 12.86 -79.57 2.72
N VAL A 974 13.34 -78.84 3.73
CA VAL A 974 14.72 -78.93 4.31
C VAL A 974 15.94 -78.37 3.54
N LYS A 975 16.81 -77.64 4.30
CA LYS A 975 18.23 -77.27 4.05
C LYS A 975 18.50 -76.24 2.92
N SER A 976 19.06 -75.06 3.22
CA SER A 976 20.50 -74.71 3.46
C SER A 976 21.15 -74.14 2.18
N SER A 977 22.20 -73.32 2.16
CA SER A 977 23.22 -72.95 3.18
C SER A 977 23.86 -71.57 2.83
N SER A 978 24.90 -71.15 3.58
CA SER A 978 26.09 -70.33 3.20
C SER A 978 26.08 -69.45 1.92
N SER A 979 26.71 -68.26 1.87
CA SER A 979 27.91 -67.77 2.58
C SER A 979 27.91 -66.22 2.68
N SER A 980 28.56 -65.56 3.65
CA SER A 980 29.93 -64.98 3.60
C SER A 980 30.29 -64.19 2.32
N THR A 981 31.05 -63.08 2.35
CA THR A 981 32.13 -62.73 3.32
C THR A 981 32.20 -61.23 3.62
N SER A 982 32.70 -60.92 4.82
CA SER A 982 33.03 -59.60 5.38
C SER A 982 34.11 -58.80 4.65
N TYR A 983 34.19 -57.50 4.96
CA TYR A 983 35.46 -56.90 5.42
C TYR A 983 35.22 -56.08 6.71
N ALA A 984 36.17 -56.11 7.65
CA ALA A 984 36.07 -55.40 8.93
C ALA A 984 37.47 -55.14 9.54
N SER A 985 37.73 -53.90 9.96
CA SER A 985 38.93 -53.46 10.70
C SER A 985 38.80 -51.97 11.07
N VAL A 986 39.20 -51.44 12.24
CA VAL A 986 39.72 -52.06 13.49
C VAL A 986 39.63 -51.03 14.64
N VAL A 987 39.28 -51.48 15.87
CA VAL A 987 39.79 -51.14 17.24
C VAL A 987 40.39 -49.72 17.50
N ALA A 988 40.22 -48.99 18.63
CA ALA A 988 39.69 -49.19 20.00
C ALA A 988 39.09 -47.86 20.54
N GLY A 989 38.55 -47.71 21.75
CA GLY A 989 38.39 -48.63 22.90
C GLY A 989 37.53 -47.95 23.99
N GLY A 990 37.02 -48.69 24.97
CA GLY A 990 35.96 -48.20 25.88
C GLY A 990 36.39 -47.83 27.29
N ALA A 991 35.53 -47.06 27.98
CA ALA A 991 35.56 -46.88 29.44
C ALA A 991 34.12 -46.75 30.01
N GLN A 992 33.89 -47.41 31.14
CA GLN A 992 32.70 -47.39 32.00
C GLN A 992 33.14 -47.82 33.41
N PRO A 993 32.34 -47.61 34.48
CA PRO A 993 31.34 -46.57 34.70
C PRO A 993 31.56 -45.87 36.07
N ALA A 994 30.66 -44.98 36.48
CA ALA A 994 30.55 -44.55 37.88
C ALA A 994 29.08 -44.51 38.32
N VAL A 995 28.79 -45.03 39.51
CA VAL A 995 27.44 -45.09 40.09
C VAL A 995 27.47 -44.45 41.47
N VAL A 996 26.54 -43.52 41.74
CA VAL A 996 26.17 -43.08 43.09
C VAL A 996 24.64 -43.16 43.22
N LYS A 997 24.15 -43.39 44.44
CA LYS A 997 22.80 -43.92 44.71
C LYS A 997 22.17 -43.20 45.90
N ALA A 998 20.83 -43.22 45.97
CA ALA A 998 20.01 -42.72 47.09
C ALA A 998 20.02 -41.18 47.25
N VAL A 999 19.14 -40.54 48.02
CA VAL A 999 18.17 -41.03 49.03
C VAL A 999 16.76 -40.48 48.73
N ALA A 1000 15.72 -41.24 49.12
CA ALA A 1000 14.33 -40.78 49.12
C ALA A 1000 13.80 -40.67 50.56
N VAL A 1001 12.94 -39.68 50.83
CA VAL A 1001 12.22 -39.52 52.11
C VAL A 1001 10.70 -39.48 51.85
N LYS A 1002 9.92 -40.10 52.74
CA LYS A 1002 8.45 -40.12 52.71
C LYS A 1002 7.86 -39.76 54.07
N SER A 1003 6.90 -38.84 54.08
CA SER A 1003 5.88 -38.66 55.11
C SER A 1003 4.69 -37.97 54.43
N ASN A 1004 3.53 -38.57 54.11
CA ASN A 1004 2.69 -39.63 54.71
C ASN A 1004 1.77 -39.14 55.84
N GLY A 1005 0.45 -39.23 55.59
CA GLY A 1005 -0.63 -38.84 56.50
C GLY A 1005 -1.69 -37.96 55.82
N GLY A 1006 -2.96 -38.36 55.65
CA GLY A 1006 -3.53 -39.71 55.72
C GLY A 1006 -5.03 -39.77 56.06
N ARG A 1007 -5.77 -40.76 55.50
CA ARG A 1007 -7.20 -41.12 55.75
C ARG A 1007 -8.21 -40.06 55.26
N LYS A 1008 -9.46 -40.36 54.82
CA LYS A 1008 -10.28 -41.56 54.49
C LYS A 1008 -11.23 -41.06 53.35
N GLY A 1009 -11.85 -41.82 52.42
CA GLY A 1009 -12.31 -43.22 52.38
C GLY A 1009 -13.78 -43.34 52.83
N LYS A 1010 -14.73 -43.97 52.12
CA LYS A 1010 -14.71 -44.68 50.81
C LYS A 1010 -16.16 -45.06 50.39
N GLY A 1011 -16.52 -45.01 49.10
CA GLY A 1011 -17.74 -45.62 48.52
C GLY A 1011 -19.06 -44.85 48.75
N ASP A 1012 -20.23 -45.27 48.21
CA ASP A 1012 -20.52 -46.24 47.13
C ASP A 1012 -21.95 -46.03 46.57
N GLY A 1013 -22.25 -46.48 45.34
CA GLY A 1013 -23.59 -46.42 44.71
C GLY A 1013 -24.14 -45.02 44.37
N GLY A 1014 -25.28 -44.88 43.67
CA GLY A 1014 -26.05 -45.89 42.94
C GLY A 1014 -27.57 -45.65 42.88
N GLY A 1015 -28.12 -45.24 41.72
CA GLY A 1015 -29.53 -45.47 41.35
C GLY A 1015 -30.60 -44.41 41.72
N GLY A 1016 -31.11 -43.73 40.68
CA GLY A 1016 -32.54 -43.70 40.29
C GLY A 1016 -33.66 -43.24 41.25
N GLY A 1017 -34.33 -42.14 40.86
CA GLY A 1017 -35.72 -41.81 41.26
C GLY A 1017 -35.87 -40.98 42.54
N GLY A 1018 -37.01 -40.31 42.77
CA GLY A 1018 -38.15 -40.10 41.87
C GLY A 1018 -39.46 -39.77 42.59
N GLY A 1019 -40.13 -38.66 42.22
CA GLY A 1019 -41.49 -38.32 42.65
C GLY A 1019 -41.59 -36.99 43.43
N GLY A 1020 -42.51 -36.06 43.14
CA GLY A 1020 -43.39 -35.92 41.96
C GLY A 1020 -44.83 -35.49 42.28
N ARG A 1021 -45.48 -34.78 41.34
CA ARG A 1021 -46.96 -34.63 41.25
C ARG A 1021 -47.39 -34.31 39.80
N LYS A 1022 -48.71 -34.31 39.54
CA LYS A 1022 -49.29 -34.56 38.20
C LYS A 1022 -49.87 -33.32 37.49
N LYS A 1023 -49.90 -33.39 36.15
CA LYS A 1023 -50.74 -32.69 35.14
C LYS A 1023 -51.93 -31.86 35.66
N ALA A 1024 -52.16 -30.66 35.10
CA ALA A 1024 -53.19 -30.40 34.05
C ALA A 1024 -53.52 -28.90 33.76
N SER A 1025 -53.79 -28.59 32.47
CA SER A 1025 -54.78 -27.64 31.89
C SER A 1025 -54.88 -26.12 32.23
N LYS A 1026 -54.88 -25.32 31.15
CA LYS A 1026 -55.77 -24.16 30.80
C LYS A 1026 -55.72 -22.79 31.55
N SER A 1027 -55.01 -21.84 30.93
CA SER A 1027 -55.49 -20.53 30.38
C SER A 1027 -56.34 -19.52 31.20
N LYS A 1028 -55.82 -18.28 31.35
CA LYS A 1028 -56.29 -16.98 30.77
C LYS A 1028 -55.31 -15.84 31.18
N LYS A 1029 -55.06 -14.75 30.41
CA LYS A 1029 -55.89 -13.56 30.03
C LYS A 1029 -56.31 -12.77 31.29
N SER A 1030 -56.23 -11.43 31.40
CA SER A 1030 -56.34 -10.29 30.45
C SER A 1030 -55.34 -9.14 30.78
N MET A 1031 -55.29 -7.95 30.16
CA MET A 1031 -56.11 -7.18 29.17
C MET A 1031 -55.18 -6.67 28.01
N GLU A 1032 -55.45 -5.78 27.05
CA GLU A 1032 -56.57 -4.95 26.46
C GLU A 1032 -56.13 -4.72 24.96
N ASP A 1033 -56.96 -4.74 23.92
CA ASP A 1033 -57.96 -3.77 23.38
C ASP A 1033 -57.32 -2.54 22.70
N ASP A 1034 -57.62 -2.16 21.44
CA ASP A 1034 -58.36 -2.77 20.29
C ASP A 1034 -57.89 -2.02 18.99
N GLY A 1035 -58.20 -2.30 17.71
CA GLY A 1035 -59.08 -3.21 16.93
C GLY A 1035 -58.86 -2.94 15.43
N SER A 1036 -59.67 -3.33 14.41
CA SER A 1036 -60.78 -4.30 14.28
C SER A 1036 -61.10 -4.49 12.76
N SER A 1037 -61.60 -5.68 12.36
CA SER A 1037 -62.42 -6.02 11.16
C SER A 1037 -61.92 -5.72 9.72
N GLY A 1038 -62.08 -6.61 8.72
CA GLY A 1038 -62.65 -7.97 8.72
C GLY A 1038 -62.81 -8.58 7.30
N ASP A 1039 -63.06 -9.90 7.20
CA ASP A 1039 -63.22 -10.71 5.95
C ASP A 1039 -64.47 -11.63 6.06
N GLU A 1040 -65.23 -11.85 4.96
CA GLU A 1040 -66.44 -12.74 4.82
C GLU A 1040 -66.82 -12.85 3.30
N GLU A 1041 -67.50 -13.87 2.71
CA GLU A 1041 -67.71 -15.31 2.99
C GLU A 1041 -68.34 -16.08 1.75
N PHE A 1042 -67.84 -17.30 1.40
CA PHE A 1042 -68.48 -18.46 0.66
C PHE A 1042 -68.75 -18.59 -0.88
N ASP A 1043 -68.47 -19.83 -1.38
CA ASP A 1043 -69.14 -20.78 -2.34
C ASP A 1043 -69.38 -20.62 -3.88
N GLU A 1044 -69.63 -21.82 -4.49
CA GLU A 1044 -69.90 -22.36 -5.86
C GLU A 1044 -70.48 -21.42 -6.97
N VAL A 1045 -70.29 -21.66 -8.30
CA VAL A 1045 -70.69 -22.86 -9.13
C VAL A 1045 -69.88 -23.01 -10.44
N ASP A 1046 -69.89 -24.21 -11.05
CA ASP A 1046 -69.61 -24.44 -12.49
C ASP A 1046 -70.83 -24.08 -13.39
N LEU A 1047 -70.60 -23.69 -14.66
CA LEU A 1047 -71.50 -23.93 -15.81
C LEU A 1047 -70.80 -23.65 -17.16
N ASP A 1048 -71.36 -24.22 -18.23
CA ASP A 1048 -70.77 -24.35 -19.58
C ASP A 1048 -71.09 -23.19 -20.56
N ASP A 1049 -70.52 -23.30 -21.77
CA ASP A 1049 -70.95 -22.80 -23.10
C ASP A 1049 -71.49 -21.36 -23.28
N ASP A 1050 -70.86 -20.60 -24.20
CA ASP A 1050 -71.45 -20.43 -25.55
C ASP A 1050 -70.43 -19.79 -26.54
N ASP A 1051 -70.58 -20.09 -27.82
CA ASP A 1051 -69.80 -19.52 -28.93
C ASP A 1051 -70.23 -18.07 -29.28
N VAL A 1052 -69.43 -17.38 -30.10
CA VAL A 1052 -69.87 -16.71 -31.34
C VAL A 1052 -68.64 -16.19 -32.12
N ASP A 1053 -68.60 -16.50 -33.41
CA ASP A 1053 -67.57 -16.08 -34.37
C ASP A 1053 -67.70 -14.60 -34.79
N ASP A 1054 -66.64 -14.03 -35.38
CA ASP A 1054 -66.77 -13.53 -36.76
C ASP A 1054 -65.40 -13.28 -37.44
N ASP A 1055 -65.29 -13.85 -38.63
CA ASP A 1055 -64.25 -13.77 -39.66
C ASP A 1055 -63.72 -12.33 -39.91
N ASN A 1056 -62.44 -12.09 -40.26
CA ASN A 1056 -61.93 -12.39 -41.60
C ASN A 1056 -60.41 -12.16 -41.77
N ASP A 1057 -59.84 -12.98 -42.65
CA ASP A 1057 -58.69 -12.77 -43.55
C ASP A 1057 -58.40 -11.30 -43.93
N ASN A 1058 -57.15 -10.89 -44.16
CA ASN A 1058 -56.39 -11.27 -45.36
C ASN A 1058 -54.86 -11.03 -45.22
N ASP A 1059 -54.13 -11.65 -46.15
CA ASP A 1059 -52.74 -11.35 -46.56
C ASP A 1059 -52.60 -9.86 -47.02
N ASP A 1060 -51.44 -9.27 -47.34
CA ASP A 1060 -50.39 -9.79 -48.22
C ASP A 1060 -49.09 -8.92 -48.23
N ASP A 1061 -48.09 -9.39 -49.00
CA ASP A 1061 -46.99 -8.67 -49.69
C ASP A 1061 -45.98 -7.73 -48.97
N ASN A 1062 -44.73 -8.24 -48.87
CA ASN A 1062 -43.48 -7.82 -49.56
C ASN A 1062 -42.89 -6.37 -49.52
N ASP A 1063 -41.54 -6.35 -49.68
CA ASP A 1063 -40.57 -5.29 -50.08
C ASP A 1063 -40.66 -3.90 -49.38
N ASP A 1064 -39.60 -3.39 -48.73
CA ASP A 1064 -38.23 -3.11 -49.22
C ASP A 1064 -37.20 -3.02 -48.05
#